data_AF-A0A854QE83-F1
#
_entry.id   AF-A0A854QE83-F1
#
_cell.length_a   1.000
_cell.length_b   1.000
_cell.length_c   1.000
_cell.angle_alpha   90.00
_cell.angle_beta   90.00
_cell.angle_gamma   90.00
#
_symmetry.space_group_name_H-M   'P 1'
#
loop_
_entity.id
_entity.type
_entity.pdbx_description
1 polymer ?
#
loop_
_entity_poly.entity_id
_entity_poly.type
_entity_poly.pdbx_seq_one_letter_code
_entity_poly.pdbx_strand_id
1 'polypeptide(L)'
;MIIPSSIHRIQSVHTPLRTLRATSLFTVSAPTHPASITARNVSRRMFAASTYRSNQPKTFENQSKLPRLPVPDLEASLEGYLKSLGPLLEEKYDKASLSNEVEKRQLYVKDFASTGGLGRVLQERLKDLDHVSPNNWLNDTLWLALAYHTWRAPLLVNSNWWLCFAEDPLSPPPPSLPSSTKESNATRAQTATIKVPTPSPLTDVPAGGQGGGKEWLVSGSIDPPVQYEKVVKKEWITPWQIRRAAWIARRFAEFRTKLEREEIKPDEIKGVKFCMNQYANMFNLSRIPLPNCDAFSTPSPLSTHLSLLVDDYYYAIDIFSPPSSSADGVPEPLPAGEIEKRFQAAVDDAKRRKERGERAVEVGVLGADDRDNWTKNREHLLLLSPSNRSTLTSLSTSLLALSLDPYTLPSVPPPSGDPLRLPAVDAQVRNCATGIDGGRNRWFDKAVSVLVETNGRAGIMGEHSPVDALIPSIVVEYVLDKPVDGSQFMSSAPVPVATGKSGEGWEKLDWAVDETILQEIEQVKQRNQKLIDDSDASQLWWGEYASEWIKKIAKQAPDAYIQQALQLAWFLDQGYPTATYETASTRTMLHGRTDVIRSLTSESRAFVKAMVNPESTAEERYRLLSSACQAHNALTKRSSSGHGYDRHLMGLKVQLRAGETHPLFEDEVYAKSQEWKLSTSGLSAGGKFTATGFGAAWPDGYGINYMAGPHLIKFGIESKFSCEKTSTQRFKHNIVQVLRDMRAVCEAVGGVDASRAKL
;
A
#
# COMPACT_ATOMS: atom_id res chain seq x y z
N MET A 1 -10.95 -5.78 1.46
CA MET A 1 -11.23 -6.53 0.22
C MET A 1 -12.43 -7.44 0.47
N ILE A 2 -13.63 -6.92 0.28
CA ILE A 2 -14.86 -7.70 0.39
C ILE A 2 -15.09 -8.28 -1.01
N ILE A 3 -15.08 -9.59 -1.16
CA ILE A 3 -15.64 -10.24 -2.34
C ILE A 3 -17.15 -10.20 -2.13
N PRO A 4 -17.94 -9.43 -2.91
CA PRO A 4 -19.38 -9.37 -2.70
C PRO A 4 -19.98 -10.77 -2.78
N SER A 5 -20.97 -11.05 -1.91
CA SER A 5 -21.77 -12.28 -1.98
C SER A 5 -22.51 -12.46 -3.31
N SER A 6 -22.57 -11.41 -4.13
CA SER A 6 -23.30 -11.33 -5.40
C SER A 6 -22.47 -11.61 -6.66
N ILE A 7 -21.26 -12.17 -6.59
CA ILE A 7 -20.55 -12.65 -7.80
C ILE A 7 -21.22 -13.92 -8.33
N HIS A 8 -22.37 -13.74 -8.99
CA HIS A 8 -22.97 -14.70 -9.90
C HIS A 8 -22.67 -14.23 -11.32
N ARG A 9 -21.85 -15.02 -12.03
CA ARG A 9 -21.37 -14.88 -13.42
C ARG A 9 -19.99 -14.24 -13.58
N ILE A 10 -18.98 -15.10 -13.61
CA ILE A 10 -17.89 -14.95 -14.57
C ILE A 10 -18.19 -15.98 -15.68
N GLN A 11 -18.69 -15.53 -16.83
CA GLN A 11 -18.69 -16.37 -18.03
C GLN A 11 -17.25 -16.46 -18.53
N SER A 12 -16.76 -17.68 -18.75
CA SER A 12 -15.42 -17.91 -19.29
C SER A 12 -15.31 -17.30 -20.69
N VAL A 13 -14.64 -16.15 -20.81
CA VAL A 13 -14.27 -15.60 -22.11
C VAL A 13 -13.00 -16.31 -22.57
N HIS A 14 -13.16 -17.39 -23.33
CA HIS A 14 -12.06 -17.99 -24.08
C HIS A 14 -11.74 -17.14 -25.30
N THR A 15 -10.62 -16.41 -25.25
CA THR A 15 -10.02 -15.80 -26.44
C THR A 15 -8.84 -16.67 -26.89
N PRO A 16 -8.85 -17.27 -28.10
CA PRO A 16 -7.75 -18.10 -28.56
C PRO A 16 -6.55 -17.23 -28.99
N LEU A 17 -5.40 -17.46 -28.37
CA LEU A 17 -4.11 -16.90 -28.78
C LEU A 17 -3.65 -17.54 -30.11
N ARG A 18 -3.61 -16.75 -31.19
CA ARG A 18 -2.93 -17.12 -32.44
C ARG A 18 -1.43 -16.87 -32.31
N THR A 19 -0.65 -17.94 -32.34
CA THR A 19 0.81 -17.93 -32.44
C THR A 19 1.24 -17.76 -33.90
N LEU A 20 1.99 -16.70 -34.22
CA LEU A 20 2.73 -16.57 -35.47
C LEU A 20 4.20 -16.89 -35.21
N ARG A 21 4.68 -17.98 -35.81
CA ARG A 21 6.10 -18.37 -35.87
C ARG A 21 6.82 -17.53 -36.91
N ALA A 22 7.97 -16.99 -36.57
CA ALA A 22 8.96 -16.50 -37.53
C ALA A 22 10.21 -17.41 -37.47
N THR A 23 10.50 -18.09 -38.57
CA THR A 23 11.72 -18.82 -38.85
C THR A 23 12.70 -17.93 -39.60
N SER A 24 13.98 -17.91 -39.20
CA SER A 24 15.08 -17.64 -40.12
C SER A 24 16.41 -18.18 -39.59
N LEU A 25 17.04 -18.99 -40.44
CA LEU A 25 18.42 -19.48 -40.36
C LEU A 25 19.41 -18.39 -40.83
N PHE A 26 20.67 -18.46 -40.38
CA PHE A 26 21.89 -18.60 -41.22
C PHE A 26 23.18 -18.08 -40.56
N THR A 27 24.08 -19.03 -40.32
CA THR A 27 25.54 -19.09 -40.57
C THR A 27 26.52 -18.00 -40.15
N VAL A 28 27.54 -18.48 -39.44
CA VAL A 28 28.82 -17.88 -39.03
C VAL A 28 29.85 -17.93 -40.19
N SER A 29 30.67 -16.89 -40.34
CA SER A 29 32.05 -17.03 -40.81
C SER A 29 32.93 -15.87 -40.33
N ALA A 30 34.15 -16.20 -39.90
CA ALA A 30 35.21 -15.30 -39.46
C ALA A 30 36.22 -15.06 -40.61
N PRO A 31 37.08 -14.03 -40.50
CA PRO A 31 38.51 -14.28 -40.70
C PRO A 31 39.45 -13.49 -39.77
N THR A 32 40.71 -13.92 -39.78
CA THR A 32 41.82 -13.63 -38.85
C THR A 32 42.96 -12.77 -39.45
N HIS A 33 43.51 -11.86 -38.62
CA HIS A 33 44.93 -11.36 -38.49
C HIS A 33 45.61 -10.55 -39.63
N PRO A 34 46.77 -9.83 -39.42
CA PRO A 34 47.57 -9.53 -38.18
C PRO A 34 47.98 -8.03 -37.99
N ALA A 35 48.85 -7.79 -36.99
CA ALA A 35 49.23 -6.55 -36.30
C ALA A 35 50.29 -5.62 -36.96
N SER A 36 50.42 -4.39 -36.43
CA SER A 36 51.69 -3.64 -36.33
C SER A 36 51.67 -2.60 -35.19
N ILE A 37 52.85 -2.36 -34.62
CA ILE A 37 53.19 -1.66 -33.36
C ILE A 37 53.77 -0.27 -33.67
N THR A 38 53.50 0.76 -32.85
CA THR A 38 54.53 1.71 -32.30
C THR A 38 53.98 2.75 -31.29
N ALA A 39 54.43 2.56 -30.04
CA ALA A 39 55.07 3.49 -29.09
C ALA A 39 54.45 4.86 -28.64
N ARG A 40 54.19 4.89 -27.31
CA ARG A 40 54.62 5.87 -26.26
C ARG A 40 53.65 6.96 -25.74
N ASN A 41 53.05 6.59 -24.59
CA ASN A 41 53.07 7.26 -23.28
C ASN A 41 52.76 8.76 -23.16
N VAL A 42 51.58 9.07 -22.58
CA VAL A 42 51.47 9.96 -21.40
C VAL A 42 50.39 9.40 -20.46
N SER A 43 50.77 9.19 -19.19
CA SER A 43 49.98 8.60 -18.11
C SER A 43 48.78 9.47 -17.69
N ARG A 44 47.57 8.92 -17.80
CA ARG A 44 46.42 9.30 -16.95
C ARG A 44 45.83 8.01 -16.38
N ARG A 45 45.90 7.88 -15.06
CA ARG A 45 45.34 6.76 -14.29
C ARG A 45 43.86 6.56 -14.66
N MET A 46 43.57 5.57 -15.49
CA MET A 46 42.23 4.99 -15.57
C MET A 46 41.98 4.26 -14.26
N PHE A 47 40.92 4.63 -13.56
CA PHE A 47 40.31 3.75 -12.58
C PHE A 47 39.95 2.45 -13.33
N ALA A 48 40.64 1.37 -13.01
CA ALA A 48 40.25 0.04 -13.42
C ALA A 48 38.81 -0.18 -12.93
N ALA A 49 37.87 -0.18 -13.87
CA ALA A 49 36.54 -0.69 -13.65
C ALA A 49 36.70 -2.15 -13.23
N SER A 50 36.59 -2.34 -11.92
CA SER A 50 36.74 -3.61 -11.25
C SER A 50 35.95 -4.71 -11.97
N THR A 51 36.65 -5.81 -12.24
CA THR A 51 36.13 -7.14 -12.60
C THR A 51 35.16 -7.73 -11.57
N TYR A 52 34.71 -6.97 -10.57
CA TYR A 52 33.68 -7.35 -9.59
C TYR A 52 32.24 -7.36 -10.11
N ARG A 53 31.94 -6.84 -11.32
CA ARG A 53 30.55 -6.78 -11.81
C ARG A 53 29.99 -8.13 -12.31
N SER A 54 30.80 -9.17 -12.49
CA SER A 54 30.37 -10.41 -13.16
C SER A 54 29.67 -11.45 -12.29
N ASN A 55 29.59 -11.28 -10.96
CA ASN A 55 29.06 -12.28 -10.03
C ASN A 55 27.78 -11.87 -9.25
N GLN A 56 27.13 -10.75 -9.60
CA GLN A 56 25.84 -10.40 -8.97
C GLN A 56 24.69 -11.19 -9.63
N PRO A 57 23.79 -11.80 -8.84
CA PRO A 57 22.62 -12.49 -9.38
C PRO A 57 21.69 -11.49 -10.07
N LYS A 58 21.14 -11.89 -11.22
CA LYS A 58 20.16 -11.07 -11.96
C LYS A 58 18.84 -10.96 -11.21
N THR A 59 18.13 -9.84 -11.34
CA THR A 59 16.85 -9.58 -10.64
C THR A 59 15.83 -10.71 -10.76
N PHE A 60 15.64 -11.29 -11.95
CA PHE A 60 14.65 -12.33 -12.16
C PHE A 60 15.24 -13.76 -12.17
N GLU A 61 16.52 -13.93 -11.79
CA GLU A 61 17.23 -15.22 -11.87
C GLU A 61 16.60 -16.35 -11.06
N ASN A 62 15.83 -15.99 -10.02
CA ASN A 62 15.15 -16.96 -9.16
C ASN A 62 13.72 -17.29 -9.62
N GLN A 63 13.12 -16.55 -10.56
CA GLN A 63 11.71 -16.72 -10.94
C GLN A 63 11.40 -18.16 -11.38
N SER A 64 12.23 -18.73 -12.26
CA SER A 64 12.07 -20.11 -12.74
C SER A 64 12.37 -21.19 -11.69
N LYS A 65 12.97 -20.80 -10.55
CA LYS A 65 13.32 -21.69 -9.43
C LYS A 65 12.26 -21.66 -8.32
N LEU A 66 11.30 -20.73 -8.37
CA LEU A 66 10.24 -20.63 -7.36
C LEU A 66 9.19 -21.72 -7.60
N PRO A 67 8.67 -22.36 -6.53
CA PRO A 67 7.55 -23.26 -6.64
C PRO A 67 6.31 -22.52 -7.16
N ARG A 68 5.46 -23.20 -7.93
CA ARG A 68 4.13 -22.70 -8.24
C ARG A 68 3.30 -22.63 -6.97
N LEU A 69 2.32 -21.72 -6.91
CA LEU A 69 1.36 -21.69 -5.81
C LEU A 69 0.55 -23.01 -5.85
N PRO A 70 0.59 -23.84 -4.79
CA PRO A 70 -0.14 -25.09 -4.80
C PRO A 70 -1.65 -24.85 -4.72
N VAL A 71 -2.44 -25.83 -5.18
CA VAL A 71 -3.82 -26.00 -4.72
C VAL A 71 -3.77 -26.75 -3.39
N PRO A 72 -4.17 -26.17 -2.25
CA PRO A 72 -4.04 -26.83 -0.97
C PRO A 72 -4.86 -28.11 -0.88
N ASP A 73 -4.48 -28.98 0.06
CA ASP A 73 -5.27 -30.16 0.39
C ASP A 73 -6.67 -29.77 0.91
N LEU A 74 -7.70 -30.48 0.43
CA LEU A 74 -9.10 -30.17 0.76
C LEU A 74 -9.36 -30.38 2.25
N GLU A 75 -8.98 -31.54 2.78
CA GLU A 75 -9.23 -31.92 4.18
C GLU A 75 -8.53 -30.93 5.12
N ALA A 76 -7.25 -30.65 4.89
CA ALA A 76 -6.47 -29.74 5.70
C ALA A 76 -7.01 -28.30 5.65
N SER A 77 -7.63 -27.90 4.54
CA SER A 77 -8.24 -26.57 4.42
C SER A 77 -9.55 -26.47 5.17
N LEU A 78 -10.38 -27.51 5.09
CA LEU A 78 -11.64 -27.58 5.81
C LEU A 78 -11.43 -27.71 7.33
N GLU A 79 -10.41 -28.44 7.76
CA GLU A 79 -9.99 -28.51 9.17
C GLU A 79 -9.54 -27.13 9.67
N GLY A 80 -8.66 -26.44 8.92
CA GLY A 80 -8.20 -25.10 9.24
C GLY A 80 -9.35 -24.09 9.32
N TYR A 81 -10.30 -24.18 8.40
CA TYR A 81 -11.51 -23.37 8.40
C TYR A 81 -12.38 -23.64 9.63
N LEU A 82 -12.70 -24.90 9.96
CA LEU A 82 -13.47 -25.25 11.16
C LEU A 82 -12.81 -24.72 12.44
N LYS A 83 -11.47 -24.89 12.56
CA LYS A 83 -10.73 -24.34 13.70
C LYS A 83 -10.88 -22.81 13.79
N SER A 84 -10.85 -22.11 12.65
CA SER A 84 -11.02 -20.65 12.61
C SER A 84 -12.41 -20.18 13.03
N LEU A 85 -13.44 -21.03 12.94
CA LEU A 85 -14.80 -20.69 13.37
C LEU A 85 -14.98 -20.74 14.88
N GLY A 86 -14.17 -21.54 15.59
CA GLY A 86 -14.26 -21.74 17.05
C GLY A 86 -14.53 -20.47 17.85
N PRO A 87 -13.66 -19.44 17.79
CA PRO A 87 -13.86 -18.21 18.57
C PRO A 87 -15.13 -17.42 18.19
N LEU A 88 -15.60 -17.51 16.94
CA LEU A 88 -16.84 -16.85 16.50
C LEU A 88 -18.08 -17.60 16.99
N LEU A 89 -18.03 -18.94 16.99
CA LEU A 89 -19.11 -19.78 17.52
C LEU A 89 -19.22 -19.64 19.04
N GLU A 90 -18.09 -19.65 19.76
CA GLU A 90 -18.02 -19.45 21.21
C GLU A 90 -18.50 -18.06 21.65
N GLU A 91 -18.47 -17.08 20.76
CA GLU A 91 -19.02 -15.75 21.03
C GLU A 91 -20.51 -15.67 20.72
N LYS A 92 -20.97 -16.32 19.65
CA LYS A 92 -22.36 -16.23 19.19
C LYS A 92 -23.32 -17.10 20.02
N TYR A 93 -22.88 -18.27 20.46
CA TYR A 93 -23.75 -19.28 21.06
C TYR A 93 -23.41 -19.55 22.52
N ASP A 94 -24.43 -19.83 23.33
CA ASP A 94 -24.26 -20.27 24.70
C ASP A 94 -23.66 -21.70 24.77
N LYS A 95 -23.24 -22.11 25.98
CA LYS A 95 -22.64 -23.43 26.20
C LYS A 95 -23.57 -24.59 25.84
N ALA A 96 -24.89 -24.40 25.95
CA ALA A 96 -25.86 -25.46 25.67
C ALA A 96 -26.02 -25.71 24.16
N SER A 97 -25.93 -24.66 23.35
CA SER A 97 -26.12 -24.70 21.90
C SER A 97 -24.82 -24.87 21.12
N LEU A 98 -23.68 -24.45 21.69
CA LEU A 98 -22.38 -24.46 21.02
C LEU A 98 -22.00 -25.83 20.44
N SER A 99 -22.22 -26.91 21.20
CA SER A 99 -21.88 -28.27 20.73
C SER A 99 -22.66 -28.63 19.46
N ASN A 100 -23.96 -28.33 19.42
CA ASN A 100 -24.81 -28.60 18.26
C ASN A 100 -24.39 -27.75 17.06
N GLU A 101 -24.06 -26.48 17.28
CA GLU A 101 -23.65 -25.56 16.21
C GLU A 101 -22.28 -25.93 15.63
N VAL A 102 -21.36 -26.45 16.45
CA VAL A 102 -20.08 -27.03 16.00
C VAL A 102 -20.31 -28.31 15.21
N GLU A 103 -21.10 -29.25 15.74
CA GLU A 103 -21.41 -30.53 15.09
C GLU A 103 -22.07 -30.31 13.72
N LYS A 104 -23.00 -29.34 13.62
CA LYS A 104 -23.63 -28.94 12.37
C LYS A 104 -22.61 -28.57 11.28
N ARG A 105 -21.58 -27.76 11.59
CA ARG A 105 -20.56 -27.38 10.59
C ARG A 105 -19.58 -28.51 10.30
N GLN A 106 -19.30 -29.37 11.29
CA GLN A 106 -18.54 -30.59 11.07
C GLN A 106 -19.26 -31.52 10.08
N LEU A 107 -20.58 -31.65 10.19
CA LEU A 107 -21.39 -32.40 9.23
C LEU A 107 -21.35 -31.77 7.83
N TYR A 108 -21.46 -30.44 7.72
CA TYR A 108 -21.32 -29.76 6.42
C TYR A 108 -19.96 -30.03 5.77
N VAL A 109 -18.87 -29.91 6.53
CA VAL A 109 -17.52 -30.20 6.03
C VAL A 109 -17.37 -31.67 5.64
N LYS A 110 -17.91 -32.60 6.43
CA LYS A 110 -17.86 -34.04 6.16
C LYS A 110 -18.63 -34.40 4.88
N ASP A 111 -19.83 -33.86 4.71
CA ASP A 111 -20.64 -34.04 3.50
C ASP A 111 -19.92 -33.48 2.27
N PHE A 112 -19.40 -32.26 2.38
CA PHE A 112 -18.65 -31.60 1.31
C PHE A 112 -17.44 -32.41 0.84
N ALA A 113 -16.67 -32.98 1.77
CA ALA A 113 -15.45 -33.74 1.50
C ALA A 113 -15.68 -35.25 1.24
N SER A 114 -16.93 -35.71 1.35
CA SER A 114 -17.29 -37.12 1.20
C SER A 114 -16.94 -37.66 -0.19
N THR A 115 -16.87 -38.99 -0.33
CA THR A 115 -16.68 -39.62 -1.65
C THR A 115 -17.86 -39.27 -2.55
N GLY A 116 -17.60 -38.56 -3.64
CA GLY A 116 -18.65 -38.03 -4.53
C GLY A 116 -19.27 -36.70 -4.06
N GLY A 117 -18.85 -36.16 -2.92
CA GLY A 117 -19.27 -34.86 -2.40
C GLY A 117 -18.81 -33.70 -3.28
N LEU A 118 -19.55 -32.59 -3.21
CA LEU A 118 -19.31 -31.44 -4.08
C LEU A 118 -17.90 -30.85 -3.91
N GLY A 119 -17.33 -30.88 -2.71
CA GLY A 119 -15.99 -30.37 -2.44
C GLY A 119 -14.89 -31.08 -3.23
N ARG A 120 -15.01 -32.40 -3.43
CA ARG A 120 -14.08 -33.16 -4.27
C ARG A 120 -14.21 -32.78 -5.75
N VAL A 121 -15.43 -32.55 -6.22
CA VAL A 121 -15.69 -32.09 -7.59
C VAL A 121 -15.07 -30.71 -7.83
N LEU A 122 -15.27 -29.79 -6.89
CA LEU A 122 -14.69 -28.44 -6.97
C LEU A 122 -13.16 -28.45 -6.84
N GLN A 123 -12.61 -29.35 -6.01
CA GLN A 123 -11.17 -29.56 -5.89
C GLN A 123 -10.54 -29.93 -7.23
N GLU A 124 -11.12 -30.91 -7.94
CA GLU A 124 -10.60 -31.33 -9.25
C GLU A 124 -10.72 -30.22 -10.30
N ARG A 125 -11.84 -29.46 -10.31
CA ARG A 125 -11.97 -28.29 -11.18
C ARG A 125 -10.90 -27.22 -10.90
N LEU A 126 -10.57 -27.00 -9.63
CA LEU A 126 -9.55 -26.04 -9.25
C LEU A 126 -8.14 -26.52 -9.63
N LYS A 127 -7.85 -27.82 -9.52
CA LYS A 127 -6.62 -28.42 -10.03
C LYS A 127 -6.52 -28.33 -11.56
N ASP A 128 -7.62 -28.59 -12.27
CA ASP A 128 -7.69 -28.42 -13.72
C ASP A 128 -7.39 -26.96 -14.11
N LEU A 129 -7.93 -25.99 -13.36
CA LEU A 129 -7.60 -24.57 -13.54
C LEU A 129 -6.10 -24.29 -13.33
N ASP A 130 -5.48 -24.88 -12.31
CA ASP A 130 -4.03 -24.74 -12.09
C ASP A 130 -3.20 -25.33 -13.23
N HIS A 131 -3.60 -26.50 -13.74
CA HIS A 131 -2.92 -27.17 -14.85
C HIS A 131 -2.90 -26.33 -16.13
N VAL A 132 -3.96 -25.55 -16.39
CA VAL A 132 -4.05 -24.68 -17.57
C VAL A 132 -3.53 -23.25 -17.32
N SER A 133 -3.20 -22.90 -16.08
CA SER A 133 -2.69 -21.58 -15.73
C SER A 133 -1.18 -21.47 -16.01
N PRO A 134 -0.68 -20.42 -16.68
CA PRO A 134 0.72 -20.34 -17.06
C PRO A 134 1.67 -20.26 -15.85
N ASN A 135 1.33 -19.51 -14.81
CA ASN A 135 2.16 -19.27 -13.63
C ASN A 135 1.56 -19.87 -12.36
N ASN A 136 0.30 -19.53 -12.06
CA ASN A 136 -0.46 -20.13 -10.98
C ASN A 136 -1.97 -19.88 -11.12
N TRP A 137 -2.77 -20.82 -10.60
CA TRP A 137 -4.24 -20.77 -10.66
C TRP A 137 -4.88 -19.50 -10.11
N LEU A 138 -4.30 -18.90 -9.06
CA LEU A 138 -4.93 -17.81 -8.33
C LEU A 138 -4.76 -16.47 -9.07
N ASN A 139 -3.52 -16.07 -9.33
CA ASN A 139 -3.18 -14.75 -9.87
C ASN A 139 -3.54 -14.61 -11.36
N ASP A 140 -3.36 -15.67 -12.15
CA ASP A 140 -3.57 -15.60 -13.60
C ASP A 140 -5.05 -15.54 -13.99
N THR A 141 -5.97 -15.99 -13.13
CA THR A 141 -7.37 -16.20 -13.52
C THR A 141 -8.41 -15.66 -12.53
N LEU A 142 -8.16 -15.71 -11.22
CA LEU A 142 -9.20 -15.44 -10.21
C LEU A 142 -8.97 -14.13 -9.46
N TRP A 143 -7.82 -14.00 -8.80
CA TRP A 143 -7.61 -12.99 -7.76
C TRP A 143 -7.77 -11.57 -8.28
N LEU A 144 -7.10 -11.25 -9.39
CA LEU A 144 -7.16 -9.90 -9.95
C LEU A 144 -8.59 -9.46 -10.27
N ALA A 145 -9.37 -10.35 -10.88
CA ALA A 145 -10.76 -10.11 -11.23
C ALA A 145 -11.64 -9.95 -9.98
N LEU A 146 -11.60 -10.93 -9.07
CA LEU A 146 -12.49 -11.01 -7.91
C LEU A 146 -12.20 -9.94 -6.86
N ALA A 147 -10.91 -9.69 -6.58
CA ALA A 147 -10.50 -8.77 -5.52
C ALA A 147 -10.56 -7.30 -5.93
N TYR A 148 -10.31 -7.00 -7.21
CA TYR A 148 -10.08 -5.64 -7.66
C TYR A 148 -10.95 -5.24 -8.85
N HIS A 149 -10.84 -5.93 -10.00
CA HIS A 149 -11.40 -5.41 -11.24
C HIS A 149 -12.93 -5.46 -11.31
N THR A 150 -13.56 -6.46 -10.68
CA THR A 150 -15.02 -6.55 -10.55
C THR A 150 -15.57 -5.74 -9.38
N TRP A 151 -14.72 -5.24 -8.50
CA TRP A 151 -15.15 -4.37 -7.40
C TRP A 151 -15.42 -2.95 -7.93
N ARG A 152 -16.65 -2.47 -7.72
CA ARG A 152 -17.17 -1.26 -8.37
C ARG A 152 -17.15 0.00 -7.48
N ALA A 153 -16.70 -0.12 -6.24
CA ALA A 153 -16.56 1.02 -5.35
C ALA A 153 -15.48 2.01 -5.85
N PRO A 154 -15.59 3.31 -5.50
CA PRO A 154 -14.52 4.29 -5.65
C PRO A 154 -13.17 3.77 -5.18
N LEU A 155 -12.11 3.96 -5.97
CA LEU A 155 -10.75 3.55 -5.58
C LEU A 155 -10.19 4.41 -4.44
N LEU A 156 -10.49 5.71 -4.51
CA LEU A 156 -10.22 6.69 -3.46
C LEU A 156 -10.77 6.17 -2.13
N VAL A 157 -9.94 6.20 -1.07
CA VAL A 157 -10.22 5.66 0.27
C VAL A 157 -10.36 4.13 0.33
N ASN A 158 -11.19 3.53 -0.54
CA ASN A 158 -11.59 2.13 -0.37
C ASN A 158 -10.55 1.12 -0.88
N SER A 159 -9.75 1.47 -1.90
CA SER A 159 -8.77 0.56 -2.51
C SER A 159 -7.35 1.08 -2.46
N ASN A 160 -7.15 2.36 -2.80
CA ASN A 160 -5.80 2.90 -2.94
C ASN A 160 -5.15 3.04 -1.57
N TRP A 161 -3.99 2.43 -1.41
CA TRP A 161 -3.15 2.57 -0.22
C TRP A 161 -2.26 3.81 -0.35
N TRP A 162 -1.71 4.28 0.77
CA TRP A 162 -0.77 5.41 0.78
C TRP A 162 0.44 5.16 1.68
N LEU A 163 1.57 5.77 1.31
CA LEU A 163 2.79 5.85 2.12
C LEU A 163 3.30 7.30 2.11
N CYS A 164 3.44 7.90 3.28
CA CYS A 164 3.95 9.26 3.41
C CYS A 164 5.46 9.23 3.64
N PHE A 165 6.20 10.04 2.87
CA PHE A 165 7.66 10.03 2.89
C PHE A 165 8.20 10.80 4.09
N ALA A 166 9.36 10.35 4.59
CA ALA A 166 10.20 11.17 5.44
C ALA A 166 10.61 12.47 4.70
N GLU A 167 10.61 13.58 5.43
CA GLU A 167 10.97 14.88 4.87
C GLU A 167 12.45 14.93 4.50
N ASP A 168 12.76 15.64 3.41
CA ASP A 168 14.15 15.95 3.08
C ASP A 168 14.72 16.94 4.09
N PRO A 169 15.99 16.82 4.54
CA PRO A 169 16.59 17.74 5.49
C PRO A 169 16.55 19.23 5.09
N LEU A 170 16.43 19.52 3.79
CA LEU A 170 16.35 20.87 3.24
C LEU A 170 14.90 21.40 3.13
N SER A 171 13.90 20.61 3.52
CA SER A 171 12.48 20.99 3.41
C SER A 171 12.09 22.03 4.47
N PRO A 172 11.41 23.12 4.09
CA PRO A 172 10.76 24.00 5.06
C PRO A 172 9.72 23.27 5.91
N PRO A 173 9.55 23.63 7.20
CA PRO A 173 8.51 23.05 8.04
C PRO A 173 7.11 23.38 7.49
N PRO A 174 6.10 22.52 7.72
CA PRO A 174 4.73 22.82 7.32
C PRO A 174 4.17 24.01 8.12
N PRO A 175 3.18 24.74 7.56
CA PRO A 175 2.51 25.81 8.30
C PRO A 175 1.76 25.26 9.50
N SER A 176 1.63 26.06 10.57
CA SER A 176 0.88 25.70 11.77
C SER A 176 -0.14 26.80 12.11
N LEU A 177 -1.31 26.39 12.59
CA LEU A 177 -2.32 27.31 13.11
C LEU A 177 -2.13 27.51 14.63
N PRO A 178 -2.42 28.71 15.16
CA PRO A 178 -2.36 28.95 16.59
C PRO A 178 -3.38 28.07 17.34
N SER A 179 -3.00 27.56 18.51
CA SER A 179 -3.92 26.85 19.40
C SER A 179 -4.95 27.82 19.99
N SER A 180 -6.19 27.37 20.16
CA SER A 180 -7.27 28.17 20.78
C SER A 180 -7.14 28.30 22.31
N THR A 181 -6.18 27.61 22.92
CA THR A 181 -5.93 27.63 24.37
C THR A 181 -4.80 28.59 24.70
N LYS A 182 -5.10 29.65 25.48
CA LYS A 182 -4.09 30.54 26.07
C LYS A 182 -3.10 29.73 26.93
N GLU A 183 -1.83 30.10 26.83
CA GLU A 183 -0.63 29.46 27.41
C GLU A 183 -0.80 28.85 28.82
N SER A 184 -0.29 27.63 29.00
CA SER A 184 0.59 27.28 30.14
C SER A 184 1.31 25.94 29.90
N ASN A 185 2.64 25.99 29.79
CA ASN A 185 3.64 24.93 30.01
C ASN A 185 3.27 23.46 29.71
N ALA A 186 3.51 23.00 28.47
CA ALA A 186 4.00 21.65 28.17
C ALA A 186 4.50 21.51 26.70
N THR A 187 5.83 21.38 26.55
CA THR A 187 6.58 20.55 25.57
C THR A 187 6.46 20.76 24.04
N ARG A 188 7.44 21.50 23.49
CA ARG A 188 8.39 21.15 22.38
C ARG A 188 7.90 20.67 20.99
N ALA A 189 6.61 20.52 20.70
CA ALA A 189 6.16 20.00 19.41
C ALA A 189 5.19 20.94 18.70
N GLN A 190 5.66 21.97 17.97
CA GLN A 190 4.73 22.72 17.09
C GLN A 190 5.29 23.51 15.89
N THR A 191 6.59 23.46 15.59
CA THR A 191 7.16 24.19 14.42
C THR A 191 8.33 23.48 13.72
N ALA A 192 8.69 22.25 14.11
CA ALA A 192 9.81 21.53 13.51
C ALA A 192 9.37 20.68 12.31
N THR A 193 10.20 20.62 11.27
CA THR A 193 10.22 19.60 10.18
C THR A 193 9.83 18.23 10.73
N ILE A 194 8.89 17.51 10.11
CA ILE A 194 8.44 16.18 10.53
C ILE A 194 9.62 15.22 10.34
N LYS A 195 10.40 15.03 11.39
CA LYS A 195 11.48 14.05 11.40
C LYS A 195 10.92 12.73 11.91
N VAL A 196 11.08 11.68 11.12
CA VAL A 196 11.01 10.32 11.66
C VAL A 196 12.04 10.27 12.79
N PRO A 197 11.65 10.01 14.04
CA PRO A 197 12.58 10.00 15.15
C PRO A 197 13.69 9.01 14.82
N THR A 198 14.94 9.47 14.80
CA THR A 198 16.09 8.56 14.81
C THR A 198 16.06 7.92 16.18
N PRO A 199 15.72 6.64 16.31
CA PRO A 199 15.64 6.07 17.62
C PRO A 199 17.06 5.91 18.14
N SER A 200 17.36 6.56 19.25
CA SER A 200 18.49 6.12 20.07
C SER A 200 18.07 4.79 20.70
N PRO A 201 18.96 3.81 20.86
CA PRO A 201 18.71 2.68 21.76
C PRO A 201 18.32 3.12 23.19
N LEU A 202 18.49 4.42 23.52
CA LEU A 202 18.31 5.07 24.81
C LEU A 202 17.18 6.11 24.85
N THR A 203 16.14 6.07 23.99
CA THR A 203 14.96 6.93 24.29
C THR A 203 14.22 6.33 25.48
N ASP A 204 14.67 6.70 26.69
CA ASP A 204 14.05 6.43 27.99
C ASP A 204 12.69 7.14 28.09
N VAL A 205 11.73 6.82 27.22
CA VAL A 205 10.33 7.15 27.51
C VAL A 205 9.91 6.13 28.56
N PRO A 206 9.76 6.53 29.84
CA PRO A 206 9.32 5.60 30.87
C PRO A 206 7.95 5.05 30.49
N ALA A 207 7.56 3.90 31.03
CA ALA A 207 6.20 3.40 30.85
C ALA A 207 5.18 4.48 31.26
N GLY A 208 4.27 4.84 30.36
CA GLY A 208 3.32 5.95 30.58
C GLY A 208 3.80 7.33 30.12
N GLY A 209 5.10 7.49 29.83
CA GLY A 209 5.72 8.77 29.48
C GLY A 209 5.24 9.37 28.16
N GLN A 210 4.64 8.58 27.27
CA GLN A 210 4.03 9.08 26.03
C GLN A 210 2.65 9.74 26.28
N GLY A 211 2.04 9.57 27.46
CA GLY A 211 0.66 10.00 27.73
C GLY A 211 -0.39 9.10 27.07
N GLY A 212 -1.66 9.50 27.11
CA GLY A 212 -2.77 8.74 26.53
C GLY A 212 -3.07 7.43 27.29
N GLY A 213 -3.65 6.44 26.62
CA GLY A 213 -4.12 5.21 27.27
C GLY A 213 -5.32 5.45 28.20
N LYS A 214 -5.35 4.73 29.33
CA LYS A 214 -6.48 4.73 30.29
C LYS A 214 -6.89 6.11 30.80
N GLU A 215 -5.93 7.00 31.06
CA GLU A 215 -6.22 8.36 31.56
C GLU A 215 -7.10 9.14 30.59
N TRP A 216 -6.83 9.03 29.28
CA TRP A 216 -7.63 9.67 28.25
C TRP A 216 -8.94 8.92 27.99
N LEU A 217 -8.95 7.59 28.04
CA LEU A 217 -10.18 6.80 27.83
C LEU A 217 -11.28 7.13 28.87
N VAL A 218 -10.89 7.60 30.05
CA VAL A 218 -11.84 8.07 31.08
C VAL A 218 -12.42 9.46 30.74
N SER A 219 -11.67 10.35 30.08
CA SER A 219 -12.15 11.69 29.72
C SER A 219 -13.03 11.69 28.48
N GLY A 220 -12.79 10.77 27.53
CA GLY A 220 -13.71 10.40 26.45
C GLY A 220 -14.02 11.49 25.41
N SER A 221 -13.30 12.61 25.39
CA SER A 221 -13.55 13.70 24.44
C SER A 221 -12.97 13.36 23.06
N ILE A 222 -13.84 13.06 22.09
CA ILE A 222 -13.45 12.88 20.68
C ILE A 222 -13.34 14.24 20.00
N ASP A 223 -12.20 14.51 19.36
CA ASP A 223 -12.01 15.73 18.59
C ASP A 223 -12.82 15.69 17.28
N PRO A 224 -13.41 16.82 16.85
CA PRO A 224 -14.09 16.89 15.57
C PRO A 224 -13.10 16.73 14.40
N PRO A 225 -13.58 16.27 13.23
CA PRO A 225 -12.75 16.17 12.03
C PRO A 225 -12.21 17.55 11.62
N VAL A 226 -10.95 17.57 11.16
CA VAL A 226 -10.32 18.79 10.65
C VAL A 226 -10.80 19.05 9.22
N GLN A 227 -11.48 20.18 9.03
CA GLN A 227 -11.98 20.64 7.74
C GLN A 227 -10.88 21.42 7.00
N TYR A 228 -9.93 20.69 6.39
CA TYR A 228 -8.73 21.28 5.78
C TYR A 228 -9.04 22.29 4.67
N GLU A 229 -10.11 22.09 3.91
CA GLU A 229 -10.60 22.99 2.85
C GLU A 229 -10.87 24.42 3.37
N LYS A 230 -11.21 24.56 4.66
CA LYS A 230 -11.51 25.87 5.28
C LYS A 230 -10.26 26.59 5.78
N VAL A 231 -9.16 25.89 5.98
CA VAL A 231 -7.95 26.43 6.64
C VAL A 231 -6.70 26.40 5.78
N VAL A 232 -6.70 25.61 4.70
CA VAL A 232 -5.57 25.52 3.77
C VAL A 232 -5.39 26.85 3.04
N LYS A 233 -4.16 27.32 2.97
CA LYS A 233 -3.77 28.44 2.12
C LYS A 233 -3.21 27.90 0.81
N LYS A 234 -3.89 28.19 -0.30
CA LYS A 234 -3.35 27.90 -1.63
C LYS A 234 -2.23 28.89 -1.95
N GLU A 235 -1.11 28.38 -2.47
CA GLU A 235 0.03 29.14 -2.93
C GLU A 235 0.59 28.52 -4.22
N TRP A 236 1.25 29.32 -5.05
CA TRP A 236 1.78 28.79 -6.30
C TRP A 236 2.96 27.85 -6.05
N ILE A 237 3.20 26.95 -7.01
CA ILE A 237 4.27 25.96 -6.95
C ILE A 237 5.63 26.63 -6.68
N THR A 238 6.37 26.10 -5.69
CA THR A 238 7.62 26.70 -5.23
C THR A 238 8.85 26.12 -5.94
N PRO A 239 9.97 26.86 -6.05
CA PRO A 239 11.21 26.32 -6.63
C PRO A 239 11.73 25.07 -5.90
N TRP A 240 11.60 25.04 -4.57
CA TRP A 240 12.00 23.88 -3.77
C TRP A 240 11.13 22.65 -4.07
N GLN A 241 9.82 22.83 -4.18
CA GLN A 241 8.88 21.77 -4.54
C GLN A 241 9.25 21.14 -5.89
N ILE A 242 9.55 21.96 -6.91
CA ILE A 242 9.98 21.50 -8.24
C ILE A 242 11.28 20.69 -8.15
N ARG A 243 12.28 21.21 -7.44
CA ARG A 243 13.56 20.52 -7.24
C ARG A 243 13.41 19.17 -6.56
N ARG A 244 12.62 19.12 -5.48
CA ARG A 244 12.37 17.88 -4.73
C ARG A 244 11.63 16.86 -5.60
N ALA A 245 10.62 17.31 -6.36
CA ALA A 245 9.89 16.47 -7.30
C ALA A 245 10.81 15.91 -8.40
N ALA A 246 11.67 16.74 -8.99
CA ALA A 246 12.64 16.31 -10.00
C ALA A 246 13.64 15.28 -9.46
N TRP A 247 14.10 15.45 -8.21
CA TRP A 247 14.95 14.47 -7.54
C TRP A 247 14.21 13.13 -7.39
N ILE A 248 13.00 13.13 -6.82
CA ILE A 248 12.21 11.92 -6.62
C ILE A 248 11.93 11.20 -7.96
N ALA A 249 11.51 11.95 -8.98
CA ALA A 249 11.24 11.41 -10.32
C ALA A 249 12.48 10.73 -10.91
N ARG A 250 13.65 11.38 -10.83
CA ARG A 250 14.92 10.79 -11.28
C ARG A 250 15.23 9.49 -10.54
N ARG A 251 15.05 9.45 -9.22
CA ARG A 251 15.36 8.27 -8.40
C ARG A 251 14.45 7.08 -8.75
N PHE A 252 13.17 7.33 -9.07
CA PHE A 252 12.30 6.30 -9.63
C PHE A 252 12.74 5.84 -11.02
N ALA A 253 13.15 6.78 -11.89
CA ALA A 253 13.68 6.45 -13.21
C ALA A 253 14.96 5.59 -13.12
N GLU A 254 15.88 5.92 -12.20
CA GLU A 254 17.09 5.12 -11.90
C GLU A 254 16.72 3.70 -11.47
N PHE A 255 15.75 3.55 -10.57
CA PHE A 255 15.28 2.24 -10.13
C PHE A 255 14.67 1.43 -11.29
N ARG A 256 13.83 2.08 -12.11
CA ARG A 256 13.25 1.46 -13.32
C ARG A 256 14.38 0.96 -14.21
N THR A 257 15.32 1.79 -14.63
CA THR A 257 16.42 1.39 -15.54
C THR A 257 17.18 0.18 -14.98
N LYS A 258 17.42 0.15 -13.66
CA LYS A 258 18.05 -1.00 -12.99
C LYS A 258 17.21 -2.27 -13.01
N LEU A 259 15.89 -2.15 -12.88
CA LEU A 259 14.97 -3.28 -12.93
C LEU A 259 15.01 -3.96 -14.31
N GLU A 260 14.97 -3.19 -15.39
CA GLU A 260 15.00 -3.70 -16.77
C GLU A 260 16.34 -4.35 -17.13
N ARG A 261 17.43 -3.79 -16.61
CA ARG A 261 18.78 -4.36 -16.76
C ARG A 261 19.03 -5.56 -15.84
N GLU A 262 18.05 -5.92 -15.02
CA GLU A 262 18.16 -6.96 -14.00
C GLU A 262 19.31 -6.72 -12.99
N GLU A 263 19.60 -5.45 -12.68
CA GLU A 263 20.67 -5.03 -11.75
C GLU A 263 20.20 -4.93 -10.29
N ILE A 264 18.91 -5.15 -10.02
CA ILE A 264 18.37 -5.16 -8.66
C ILE A 264 18.63 -6.54 -8.07
N LYS A 265 19.24 -6.58 -6.88
CA LYS A 265 19.45 -7.84 -6.17
C LYS A 265 18.10 -8.52 -5.89
N PRO A 266 17.93 -9.83 -6.22
CA PRO A 266 16.73 -10.56 -5.86
C PRO A 266 16.47 -10.57 -4.35
N ASP A 267 15.20 -10.44 -3.96
CA ASP A 267 14.79 -10.49 -2.57
C ASP A 267 15.06 -11.88 -1.98
N GLU A 268 15.77 -11.92 -0.86
CA GLU A 268 16.10 -13.13 -0.12
C GLU A 268 16.18 -12.86 1.39
N ILE A 269 15.54 -13.72 2.19
CA ILE A 269 15.62 -13.67 3.66
C ILE A 269 16.02 -15.05 4.16
N LYS A 270 17.21 -15.16 4.77
CA LYS A 270 17.75 -16.42 5.32
C LYS A 270 17.69 -17.59 4.32
N GLY A 271 18.06 -17.33 3.05
CA GLY A 271 18.03 -18.32 1.98
C GLY A 271 16.66 -18.55 1.32
N VAL A 272 15.58 -18.00 1.88
CA VAL A 272 14.25 -18.05 1.26
C VAL A 272 14.16 -16.97 0.18
N LYS A 273 13.89 -17.40 -1.05
CA LYS A 273 13.81 -16.55 -2.24
C LYS A 273 12.38 -16.05 -2.45
N PHE A 274 12.25 -14.84 -2.98
CA PHE A 274 10.95 -14.23 -3.24
C PHE A 274 10.78 -13.84 -4.71
N CYS A 275 9.53 -13.85 -5.15
CA CYS A 275 9.11 -13.46 -6.49
C CYS A 275 9.31 -11.96 -6.70
N MET A 276 9.95 -11.59 -7.82
CA MET A 276 10.24 -10.20 -8.18
C MET A 276 9.25 -9.62 -9.21
N ASN A 277 8.26 -10.38 -9.68
CA ASN A 277 7.34 -9.97 -10.76
C ASN A 277 6.62 -8.65 -10.47
N GLN A 278 6.18 -8.45 -9.23
CA GLN A 278 5.40 -7.28 -8.84
C GLN A 278 6.17 -5.94 -8.97
N TYR A 279 7.52 -5.94 -8.97
CA TYR A 279 8.31 -4.72 -9.13
C TYR A 279 8.07 -4.06 -10.50
N ALA A 280 7.88 -4.86 -11.56
CA ALA A 280 7.62 -4.34 -12.90
C ALA A 280 6.24 -3.69 -13.01
N ASN A 281 5.25 -4.20 -12.25
CA ASN A 281 3.87 -3.72 -12.28
C ASN A 281 3.68 -2.32 -11.67
N MET A 282 4.71 -1.74 -11.04
CA MET A 282 4.65 -0.37 -10.53
C MET A 282 4.74 0.68 -11.64
N PHE A 283 5.34 0.35 -12.79
CA PHE A 283 5.74 1.30 -13.80
C PHE A 283 4.95 1.12 -15.09
N ASN A 284 4.69 2.22 -15.81
CA ASN A 284 4.11 2.20 -17.17
C ASN A 284 2.76 1.46 -17.26
N LEU A 285 1.98 1.52 -16.18
CA LEU A 285 0.74 0.78 -16.02
C LEU A 285 -0.34 1.66 -15.41
N SER A 286 -1.58 1.47 -15.86
CA SER A 286 -2.77 2.03 -15.24
C SER A 286 -3.91 1.02 -15.28
N ARG A 287 -4.82 1.14 -14.32
CA ARG A 287 -6.13 0.52 -14.38
C ARG A 287 -7.00 1.29 -15.38
N ILE A 288 -7.84 0.57 -16.09
CA ILE A 288 -8.77 1.11 -17.10
C ILE A 288 -10.17 0.69 -16.67
N PRO A 289 -11.07 1.64 -16.40
CA PRO A 289 -12.45 1.32 -16.05
C PRO A 289 -13.16 0.73 -17.28
N LEU A 290 -13.87 -0.38 -17.06
CA LEU A 290 -14.67 -1.05 -18.09
C LEU A 290 -16.00 -1.52 -17.48
N PRO A 291 -17.03 -1.78 -18.30
CA PRO A 291 -18.30 -2.29 -17.80
C PRO A 291 -18.10 -3.60 -17.03
N ASN A 292 -18.59 -3.66 -15.79
CA ASN A 292 -18.57 -4.82 -14.88
C ASN A 292 -17.19 -5.32 -14.41
N CYS A 293 -16.13 -5.21 -15.23
CA CYS A 293 -14.79 -5.70 -14.89
C CYS A 293 -13.73 -4.84 -15.56
N ASP A 294 -12.98 -4.10 -14.75
CA ASP A 294 -11.85 -3.28 -15.19
C ASP A 294 -10.71 -4.15 -15.78
N ALA A 295 -9.74 -3.49 -16.41
CA ALA A 295 -8.55 -4.14 -16.95
C ALA A 295 -7.31 -3.27 -16.75
N PHE A 296 -6.13 -3.84 -17.00
CA PHE A 296 -4.91 -3.07 -17.12
C PHE A 296 -4.76 -2.46 -18.52
N SER A 297 -4.13 -1.29 -18.58
CA SER A 297 -3.59 -0.75 -19.82
C SER A 297 -2.53 -1.69 -20.39
N THR A 298 -2.28 -1.62 -21.71
CA THR A 298 -1.13 -2.30 -22.31
C THR A 298 0.17 -1.77 -21.70
N PRO A 299 1.05 -2.64 -21.15
CA PRO A 299 2.33 -2.20 -20.61
C PRO A 299 3.18 -1.51 -21.67
N SER A 300 3.82 -0.40 -21.30
CA SER A 300 4.69 0.37 -22.20
C SER A 300 6.07 0.59 -21.58
N PRO A 301 6.92 -0.45 -21.47
CA PRO A 301 8.21 -0.32 -20.79
C PRO A 301 9.12 0.69 -21.51
N LEU A 302 8.99 0.87 -22.82
CA LEU A 302 9.86 1.81 -23.55
C LEU A 302 9.45 3.28 -23.40
N SER A 303 8.36 3.58 -22.67
CA SER A 303 7.92 4.97 -22.47
C SER A 303 8.95 5.76 -21.67
N THR A 304 9.30 6.95 -22.17
CA THR A 304 10.34 7.83 -21.62
C THR A 304 9.80 8.98 -20.78
N HIS A 305 8.48 9.08 -20.66
CA HIS A 305 7.83 10.21 -20.00
C HIS A 305 7.16 9.86 -18.69
N LEU A 306 6.94 10.89 -17.88
CA LEU A 306 6.15 10.92 -16.66
C LEU A 306 4.96 11.85 -16.87
N SER A 307 3.83 11.57 -16.22
CA SER A 307 2.69 12.48 -16.21
C SER A 307 2.81 13.46 -15.04
N LEU A 308 3.00 14.75 -15.33
CA LEU A 308 3.08 15.81 -14.33
C LEU A 308 1.74 16.55 -14.26
N LEU A 309 1.15 16.61 -13.07
CA LEU A 309 -0.06 17.37 -12.78
C LEU A 309 0.32 18.62 -11.98
N VAL A 310 -0.10 19.79 -12.46
CA VAL A 310 0.18 21.11 -11.85
C VAL A 310 -1.15 21.85 -11.69
N ASP A 311 -1.76 21.79 -10.50
CA ASP A 311 -3.08 22.41 -10.24
C ASP A 311 -4.13 22.05 -11.31
N ASP A 312 -4.25 20.73 -11.59
CA ASP A 312 -5.10 20.12 -12.63
C ASP A 312 -4.73 20.42 -14.09
N TYR A 313 -3.60 21.09 -14.36
CA TYR A 313 -3.00 21.10 -15.70
C TYR A 313 -2.11 19.88 -15.89
N TYR A 314 -2.32 19.15 -16.99
CA TYR A 314 -1.65 17.88 -17.27
C TYR A 314 -0.55 18.06 -18.30
N TYR A 315 0.59 17.44 -18.04
CA TYR A 315 1.77 17.49 -18.91
C TYR A 315 2.41 16.10 -19.03
N ALA A 316 2.89 15.76 -20.22
CA ALA A 316 3.83 14.67 -20.40
C ALA A 316 5.24 15.24 -20.36
N ILE A 317 6.08 14.76 -19.45
CA ILE A 317 7.47 15.21 -19.31
C ILE A 317 8.41 14.06 -19.61
N ASP A 318 9.25 14.19 -20.63
CA ASP A 318 10.32 13.23 -20.85
C ASP A 318 11.34 13.33 -19.72
N ILE A 319 11.62 12.20 -19.07
CA ILE A 319 12.58 12.09 -17.95
C ILE A 319 13.69 11.06 -18.23
N PHE A 320 13.65 10.43 -19.40
CA PHE A 320 14.71 9.58 -19.92
C PHE A 320 15.27 10.16 -21.23
N SER A 321 16.51 9.79 -21.54
CA SER A 321 17.07 9.96 -22.88
C SER A 321 16.34 9.03 -23.86
N PRO A 322 16.32 9.35 -25.17
CA PRO A 322 15.72 8.49 -26.18
C PRO A 322 16.29 7.05 -26.10
N PRO A 323 15.47 5.99 -26.29
CA PRO A 323 15.94 4.61 -26.22
C PRO A 323 17.09 4.30 -27.20
N SER A 324 17.12 4.99 -28.35
CA SER A 324 18.20 4.89 -29.34
C SER A 324 19.57 5.36 -28.84
N SER A 325 19.62 6.05 -27.71
CA SER A 325 20.86 6.57 -27.12
C SER A 325 21.60 5.54 -26.26
N SER A 326 20.98 4.39 -25.92
CA SER A 326 21.63 3.32 -25.15
C SER A 326 21.91 2.08 -25.99
N ALA A 327 23.05 1.43 -25.74
CA ALA A 327 23.49 0.26 -26.51
C ALA A 327 22.61 -0.98 -26.27
N ASP A 328 21.94 -1.05 -25.11
CA ASP A 328 21.04 -2.14 -24.72
C ASP A 328 19.55 -1.82 -24.97
N GLY A 329 19.24 -0.63 -25.47
CA GLY A 329 17.86 -0.17 -25.74
C GLY A 329 17.07 0.19 -24.48
N VAL A 330 17.66 0.11 -23.27
CA VAL A 330 17.02 0.53 -22.03
C VAL A 330 17.23 2.04 -21.84
N PRO A 331 16.17 2.86 -21.70
CA PRO A 331 16.32 4.31 -21.56
C PRO A 331 17.11 4.70 -20.30
N GLU A 332 18.01 5.67 -20.45
CA GLU A 332 18.79 6.25 -19.35
C GLU A 332 18.09 7.47 -18.73
N PRO A 333 18.00 7.59 -17.41
CA PRO A 333 17.42 8.76 -16.76
C PRO A 333 18.17 10.05 -17.12
N LEU A 334 17.44 11.14 -17.33
CA LEU A 334 18.05 12.45 -17.53
C LEU A 334 18.70 12.98 -16.24
N PRO A 335 19.70 13.87 -16.35
CA PRO A 335 20.24 14.58 -15.19
C PRO A 335 19.14 15.32 -14.41
N ALA A 336 19.28 15.38 -13.07
CA ALA A 336 18.24 15.97 -12.21
C ALA A 336 17.96 17.44 -12.56
N GLY A 337 19.01 18.22 -12.85
CA GLY A 337 18.87 19.61 -13.30
C GLY A 337 18.16 19.78 -14.66
N GLU A 338 18.14 18.76 -15.51
CA GLU A 338 17.38 18.80 -16.76
C GLU A 338 15.89 18.52 -16.52
N ILE A 339 15.59 17.52 -15.67
CA ILE A 339 14.22 17.24 -15.23
C ILE A 339 13.62 18.47 -14.50
N GLU A 340 14.40 19.12 -13.63
CA GLU A 340 14.00 20.36 -12.93
C GLU A 340 13.62 21.46 -13.93
N LYS A 341 14.42 21.69 -14.97
CA LYS A 341 14.12 22.68 -16.03
C LYS A 341 12.83 22.36 -16.78
N ARG A 342 12.60 21.08 -17.11
CA ARG A 342 11.37 20.66 -17.81
C ARG A 342 10.12 20.80 -16.92
N PHE A 343 10.23 20.47 -15.63
CA PHE A 343 9.16 20.70 -14.66
C PHE A 343 8.89 22.20 -14.49
N GLN A 344 9.94 23.02 -14.39
CA GLN A 344 9.80 24.48 -14.32
C GLN A 344 9.09 25.04 -15.55
N ALA A 345 9.41 24.57 -16.76
CA ALA A 345 8.76 25.02 -17.98
C ALA A 345 7.26 24.70 -18.00
N ALA A 346 6.86 23.51 -17.56
CA ALA A 346 5.46 23.12 -17.41
C ALA A 346 4.74 23.95 -16.33
N VAL A 347 5.38 24.20 -15.20
CA VAL A 347 4.85 25.07 -14.14
C VAL A 347 4.67 26.51 -14.62
N ASP A 348 5.63 27.05 -15.37
CA ASP A 348 5.54 28.40 -15.94
C ASP A 348 4.41 28.49 -16.98
N ASP A 349 4.20 27.43 -17.76
CA ASP A 349 3.06 27.34 -18.68
C ASP A 349 1.72 27.34 -17.93
N ALA A 350 1.55 26.46 -16.94
CA ALA A 350 0.35 26.41 -16.10
C ALA A 350 0.07 27.77 -15.44
N LYS A 351 1.14 28.44 -14.96
CA LYS A 351 1.04 29.77 -14.35
C LYS A 351 0.53 30.81 -15.35
N ARG A 352 1.13 30.89 -16.54
CA ARG A 352 0.72 31.83 -17.59
C ARG A 352 -0.73 31.59 -18.03
N ARG A 353 -1.15 30.34 -18.14
CA ARG A 353 -2.54 29.96 -18.49
C ARG A 353 -3.51 30.48 -17.44
N LYS A 354 -3.23 30.22 -16.16
CA LYS A 354 -4.01 30.72 -15.03
C LYS A 354 -4.08 32.25 -14.96
N GLU A 355 -2.94 32.92 -15.16
CA GLU A 355 -2.87 34.40 -15.20
C GLU A 355 -3.66 35.02 -16.37
N ARG A 356 -3.83 34.28 -17.47
CA ARG A 356 -4.68 34.67 -18.62
C ARG A 356 -6.17 34.36 -18.39
N GLY A 357 -6.54 33.85 -17.22
CA GLY A 357 -7.93 33.52 -16.87
C GLY A 357 -8.38 32.13 -17.32
N GLU A 358 -7.47 31.29 -17.81
CA GLU A 358 -7.80 29.90 -18.11
C GLU A 358 -8.05 29.11 -16.81
N ARG A 359 -9.08 28.27 -16.83
CA ARG A 359 -9.39 27.35 -15.73
C ARG A 359 -9.07 25.93 -16.19
N ALA A 360 -8.24 25.24 -15.41
CA ALA A 360 -8.00 23.82 -15.64
C ALA A 360 -9.30 23.03 -15.54
N VAL A 361 -9.47 22.05 -16.42
CA VAL A 361 -10.60 21.12 -16.36
C VAL A 361 -10.23 20.00 -15.40
N GLU A 362 -10.98 19.85 -14.31
CA GLU A 362 -10.68 18.94 -13.18
C GLU A 362 -11.00 17.46 -13.49
N VAL A 363 -10.63 16.96 -14.68
CA VAL A 363 -10.99 15.60 -15.17
C VAL A 363 -10.54 14.48 -14.23
N GLY A 364 -9.42 14.65 -13.52
CA GLY A 364 -8.90 13.67 -12.56
C GLY A 364 -9.88 13.31 -11.44
N VAL A 365 -10.79 14.22 -11.08
CA VAL A 365 -11.86 14.01 -10.10
C VAL A 365 -12.78 12.85 -10.51
N LEU A 366 -13.04 12.69 -11.81
CA LEU A 366 -13.89 11.62 -12.35
C LEU A 366 -13.33 10.23 -12.08
N GLY A 367 -12.00 10.09 -12.02
CA GLY A 367 -11.33 8.81 -11.74
C GLY A 367 -11.44 8.34 -10.28
N ALA A 368 -11.91 9.21 -9.39
CA ALA A 368 -12.20 8.88 -7.99
C ALA A 368 -13.65 8.44 -7.75
N ASP A 369 -14.55 8.53 -8.73
CA ASP A 369 -15.94 8.10 -8.56
C ASP A 369 -16.08 6.56 -8.55
N ASP A 370 -17.31 6.08 -8.37
CA ASP A 370 -17.62 4.68 -8.61
C ASP A 370 -17.18 4.24 -10.02
N ARG A 371 -16.83 2.97 -10.16
CA ARG A 371 -16.18 2.47 -11.37
C ARG A 371 -17.10 2.47 -12.58
N ASP A 372 -18.41 2.39 -12.39
CA ASP A 372 -19.39 2.35 -13.48
C ASP A 372 -19.67 3.74 -14.05
N ASN A 373 -19.77 4.76 -13.20
CA ASN A 373 -19.86 6.16 -13.61
C ASN A 373 -18.55 6.60 -14.24
N TRP A 374 -17.40 6.23 -13.65
CA TRP A 374 -16.11 6.53 -14.28
C TRP A 374 -15.98 5.86 -15.65
N THR A 375 -16.47 4.62 -15.81
CA THR A 375 -16.53 3.96 -17.13
C THR A 375 -17.32 4.80 -18.13
N LYS A 376 -18.54 5.24 -17.78
CA LYS A 376 -19.40 6.06 -18.68
C LYS A 376 -18.72 7.38 -19.05
N ASN A 377 -18.17 8.08 -18.06
CA ASN A 377 -17.53 9.38 -18.25
C ASN A 377 -16.26 9.28 -19.10
N ARG A 378 -15.45 8.23 -18.89
CA ARG A 378 -14.27 7.96 -19.69
C ARG A 378 -14.62 7.64 -21.14
N GLU A 379 -15.63 6.82 -21.40
CA GLU A 379 -16.07 6.53 -22.77
C GLU A 379 -16.63 7.78 -23.46
N HIS A 380 -17.39 8.60 -22.75
CA HIS A 380 -17.86 9.89 -23.29
C HIS A 380 -16.68 10.82 -23.65
N LEU A 381 -15.69 10.98 -22.75
CA LEU A 381 -14.47 11.73 -23.03
C LEU A 381 -13.75 11.23 -24.30
N LEU A 382 -13.69 9.91 -24.51
CA LEU A 382 -13.07 9.30 -25.69
C LEU A 382 -13.82 9.58 -27.01
N LEU A 383 -15.13 9.84 -26.93
CA LEU A 383 -15.97 10.21 -28.08
C LEU A 383 -15.88 11.70 -28.43
N LEU A 384 -15.63 12.57 -27.43
CA LEU A 384 -15.59 14.02 -27.63
C LEU A 384 -14.41 14.50 -28.50
N SER A 385 -13.22 13.90 -28.36
CA SER A 385 -12.04 14.35 -29.10
C SER A 385 -10.92 13.32 -29.20
N PRO A 386 -10.22 13.21 -30.35
CA PRO A 386 -8.95 12.50 -30.46
C PRO A 386 -7.87 12.99 -29.47
N SER A 387 -7.90 14.27 -29.07
CA SER A 387 -6.95 14.81 -28.08
C SER A 387 -7.12 14.13 -26.72
N ASN A 388 -8.36 13.87 -26.27
CA ASN A 388 -8.64 13.17 -25.02
C ASN A 388 -8.09 11.74 -25.05
N ARG A 389 -8.21 11.05 -26.19
CA ARG A 389 -7.62 9.73 -26.39
C ARG A 389 -6.10 9.75 -26.27
N SER A 390 -5.45 10.74 -26.86
CA SER A 390 -4.00 10.95 -26.72
C SER A 390 -3.60 11.21 -25.26
N THR A 391 -4.33 12.08 -24.56
CA THR A 391 -4.12 12.38 -23.13
C THR A 391 -4.26 11.13 -22.26
N LEU A 392 -5.36 10.38 -22.41
CA LEU A 392 -5.60 9.12 -21.68
C LEU A 392 -4.53 8.06 -21.97
N THR A 393 -4.06 7.99 -23.22
CA THR A 393 -2.98 7.08 -23.63
C THR A 393 -1.67 7.48 -22.95
N SER A 394 -1.31 8.77 -22.99
CA SER A 394 -0.12 9.31 -22.33
C SER A 394 -0.13 9.08 -20.82
N LEU A 395 -1.28 9.28 -20.15
CA LEU A 395 -1.46 8.97 -18.73
C LEU A 395 -1.28 7.49 -18.42
N SER A 396 -1.76 6.61 -19.30
CA SER A 396 -1.67 5.16 -19.11
C SER A 396 -0.23 4.66 -19.26
N THR A 397 0.49 5.14 -20.27
CA THR A 397 1.84 4.65 -20.63
C THR A 397 2.98 5.30 -19.84
N SER A 398 2.76 6.46 -19.22
CA SER A 398 3.79 7.17 -18.45
C SER A 398 4.41 6.33 -17.33
N LEU A 399 5.64 6.64 -16.91
CA LEU A 399 6.34 5.90 -15.85
C LEU A 399 5.48 5.83 -14.57
N LEU A 400 5.04 6.99 -14.11
CA LEU A 400 4.16 7.23 -12.96
C LEU A 400 3.46 8.59 -13.15
N ALA A 401 2.49 8.89 -12.29
CA ALA A 401 1.93 10.24 -12.19
C ALA A 401 2.59 11.00 -11.04
N LEU A 402 2.86 12.29 -11.20
CA LEU A 402 3.42 13.16 -10.18
C LEU A 402 2.58 14.43 -10.07
N SER A 403 2.07 14.71 -8.88
CA SER A 403 1.22 15.87 -8.61
C SER A 403 1.98 16.92 -7.81
N LEU A 404 2.08 18.13 -8.35
CA LEU A 404 2.56 19.31 -7.62
C LEU A 404 1.35 20.03 -7.04
N ASP A 405 1.12 19.85 -5.74
CA ASP A 405 -0.02 20.47 -5.06
C ASP A 405 0.27 21.94 -4.77
N PRO A 406 -0.64 22.88 -5.09
CA PRO A 406 -0.46 24.31 -4.86
C PRO A 406 -0.82 24.68 -3.41
N TYR A 407 -0.42 23.86 -2.46
CA TYR A 407 -0.62 24.06 -1.04
C TYR A 407 0.25 23.10 -0.21
N THR A 408 0.35 23.41 1.08
CA THR A 408 0.81 22.49 2.14
C THR A 408 -0.26 22.49 3.22
N LEU A 409 -0.85 21.34 3.57
CA LEU A 409 -1.90 21.29 4.58
C LEU A 409 -1.35 21.67 5.97
N PRO A 410 -1.96 22.63 6.69
CA PRO A 410 -1.40 23.10 7.95
C PRO A 410 -1.52 22.05 9.07
N SER A 411 -0.58 22.11 10.00
CA SER A 411 -0.71 21.46 11.30
C SER A 411 -1.82 22.14 12.10
N VAL A 412 -2.88 21.39 12.46
CA VAL A 412 -4.03 21.88 13.23
C VAL A 412 -4.04 21.18 14.60
N PRO A 413 -3.63 21.87 15.68
CA PRO A 413 -3.62 21.28 17.01
C PRO A 413 -5.00 20.75 17.43
N PRO A 414 -5.06 19.59 18.13
CA PRO A 414 -6.33 19.05 18.61
C PRO A 414 -6.91 19.96 19.72
N PRO A 415 -8.21 20.29 19.70
CA PRO A 415 -8.87 21.02 20.80
C PRO A 415 -8.72 20.34 22.15
N SER A 416 -8.76 19.00 22.18
CA SER A 416 -8.60 18.20 23.41
C SER A 416 -7.18 18.24 24.01
N GLY A 417 -6.17 18.67 23.24
CA GLY A 417 -4.76 18.51 23.63
C GLY A 417 -4.28 17.06 23.65
N ASP A 418 -4.95 16.15 22.93
CA ASP A 418 -4.60 14.72 22.89
C ASP A 418 -3.10 14.49 22.57
N PRO A 419 -2.35 13.84 23.48
CA PRO A 419 -0.91 13.61 23.32
C PRO A 419 -0.55 12.59 22.22
N LEU A 420 -1.51 11.78 21.74
CA LEU A 420 -1.29 10.80 20.68
C LEU A 420 -1.60 11.35 19.28
N ARG A 421 -2.16 12.57 19.17
CA ARG A 421 -2.38 13.22 17.87
C ARG A 421 -1.06 13.75 17.32
N LEU A 422 -0.88 13.58 16.02
CA LEU A 422 0.30 14.05 15.28
C LEU A 422 -0.17 14.97 14.15
N PRO A 423 -0.60 16.21 14.45
CA PRO A 423 -1.33 17.05 13.49
C PRO A 423 -0.64 17.27 12.14
N ALA A 424 0.69 17.42 12.14
CA ALA A 424 1.45 17.60 10.92
C ALA A 424 1.52 16.31 10.08
N VAL A 425 1.59 15.14 10.73
CA VAL A 425 1.57 13.82 10.06
C VAL A 425 0.16 13.49 9.57
N ASP A 426 -0.86 13.80 10.37
CA ASP A 426 -2.26 13.59 10.01
C ASP A 426 -2.67 14.48 8.81
N ALA A 427 -2.18 15.72 8.75
CA ALA A 427 -2.32 16.58 7.57
C ALA A 427 -1.64 15.98 6.32
N GLN A 428 -0.45 15.40 6.48
CA GLN A 428 0.25 14.73 5.37
C GLN A 428 -0.52 13.48 4.90
N VAL A 429 -1.06 12.68 5.83
CA VAL A 429 -1.92 11.52 5.52
C VAL A 429 -3.14 11.95 4.73
N ARG A 430 -3.84 12.99 5.20
CA ARG A 430 -5.04 13.51 4.54
C ARG A 430 -4.76 13.88 3.08
N ASN A 431 -3.70 14.65 2.83
CA ASN A 431 -3.34 15.04 1.46
C ASN A 431 -2.86 13.84 0.62
N CYS A 432 -2.09 12.92 1.22
CA CYS A 432 -1.51 11.78 0.54
C CYS A 432 -2.55 10.73 0.13
N ALA A 433 -3.50 10.44 1.01
CA ALA A 433 -4.55 9.44 0.80
C ALA A 433 -5.60 9.90 -0.22
N THR A 434 -5.91 11.20 -0.23
CA THR A 434 -7.12 11.70 -0.91
C THR A 434 -6.93 12.98 -1.73
N GLY A 435 -6.04 13.89 -1.33
CA GLY A 435 -6.07 15.28 -1.81
C GLY A 435 -7.29 16.04 -1.28
N ILE A 436 -7.41 17.35 -1.52
CA ILE A 436 -8.56 18.16 -1.08
C ILE A 436 -9.55 18.41 -2.22
N ASP A 437 -10.67 19.07 -1.92
CA ASP A 437 -11.64 19.56 -2.91
C ASP A 437 -12.16 18.42 -3.83
N GLY A 438 -12.57 17.28 -3.25
CA GLY A 438 -13.08 16.13 -4.01
C GLY A 438 -12.01 15.28 -4.72
N GLY A 439 -10.75 15.39 -4.30
CA GLY A 439 -9.64 14.58 -4.83
C GLY A 439 -9.01 15.14 -6.09
N ARG A 440 -8.96 16.47 -6.19
CA ARG A 440 -8.33 17.19 -7.31
C ARG A 440 -6.83 16.93 -7.42
N ASN A 441 -6.29 17.21 -8.62
CA ASN A 441 -4.87 17.11 -8.93
C ASN A 441 -4.33 15.70 -8.67
N ARG A 442 -5.08 14.67 -9.07
CA ARG A 442 -4.75 13.24 -8.90
C ARG A 442 -5.14 12.43 -10.14
N TRP A 443 -4.55 11.25 -10.28
CA TRP A 443 -4.99 10.21 -11.22
C TRP A 443 -5.05 8.85 -10.52
N PHE A 444 -6.20 8.52 -9.94
CA PHE A 444 -6.36 7.35 -9.04
C PHE A 444 -6.17 5.99 -9.72
N ASP A 445 -6.29 5.94 -11.04
CA ASP A 445 -6.09 4.75 -11.86
C ASP A 445 -4.61 4.43 -12.12
N LYS A 446 -3.68 5.35 -11.85
CA LYS A 446 -2.26 5.09 -12.08
C LYS A 446 -1.76 4.06 -11.08
N ALA A 447 -0.98 3.07 -11.54
CA ALA A 447 -0.40 2.04 -10.67
C ALA A 447 0.27 2.65 -9.44
N VAL A 448 1.06 3.72 -9.63
CA VAL A 448 1.52 4.58 -8.55
C VAL A 448 1.50 6.08 -8.94
N SER A 449 1.12 6.90 -7.97
CA SER A 449 1.12 8.37 -8.06
C SER A 449 1.93 8.97 -6.92
N VAL A 450 2.89 9.83 -7.23
CA VAL A 450 3.64 10.64 -6.26
C VAL A 450 2.97 12.01 -6.13
N LEU A 451 2.94 12.55 -4.93
CA LEU A 451 2.52 13.93 -4.68
C LEU A 451 3.60 14.68 -3.91
N VAL A 452 3.75 15.97 -4.22
CA VAL A 452 4.70 16.87 -3.55
C VAL A 452 3.98 18.18 -3.25
N GLU A 453 3.96 18.57 -1.98
CA GLU A 453 3.39 19.82 -1.48
C GLU A 453 4.35 21.00 -1.64
N THR A 454 3.87 22.22 -1.43
CA THR A 454 4.66 23.46 -1.63
C THR A 454 5.89 23.55 -0.73
N ASN A 455 5.88 22.93 0.46
CA ASN A 455 7.03 22.82 1.33
C ASN A 455 7.95 21.62 1.02
N GLY A 456 7.61 20.78 0.03
CA GLY A 456 8.35 19.58 -0.33
C GLY A 456 7.98 18.32 0.44
N ARG A 457 6.97 18.34 1.35
CA ARG A 457 6.36 17.12 1.86
C ARG A 457 5.87 16.28 0.69
N ALA A 458 6.13 14.98 0.77
CA ALA A 458 5.81 14.08 -0.33
C ALA A 458 5.20 12.78 0.19
N GLY A 459 4.55 12.09 -0.71
CA GLY A 459 4.02 10.76 -0.48
C GLY A 459 3.75 10.05 -1.79
N ILE A 460 3.32 8.80 -1.67
CA ILE A 460 2.92 7.96 -2.79
C ILE A 460 1.58 7.32 -2.45
N MET A 461 0.73 7.25 -3.45
CA MET A 461 -0.52 6.50 -3.46
C MET A 461 -0.40 5.44 -4.55
N GLY A 462 -0.98 4.26 -4.34
CA GLY A 462 -1.02 3.25 -5.39
C GLY A 462 -2.38 2.61 -5.58
N GLU A 463 -2.72 2.39 -6.84
CA GLU A 463 -3.79 1.50 -7.23
C GLU A 463 -3.37 0.07 -6.85
N HIS A 464 -4.24 -0.67 -6.17
CA HIS A 464 -3.83 -1.86 -5.43
C HIS A 464 -3.80 -3.14 -6.29
N SER A 465 -4.56 -3.16 -7.38
CA SER A 465 -4.66 -4.33 -8.25
C SER A 465 -3.33 -4.83 -8.87
N PRO A 466 -2.34 -4.00 -9.26
CA PRO A 466 -1.13 -4.45 -9.93
C PRO A 466 -0.03 -4.89 -8.97
N VAL A 467 -0.03 -4.36 -7.74
CA VAL A 467 1.08 -4.46 -6.81
C VAL A 467 0.62 -4.38 -5.35
N ASP A 468 1.21 -5.21 -4.49
CA ASP A 468 1.01 -5.16 -3.03
C ASP A 468 1.94 -4.10 -2.40
N ALA A 469 1.43 -3.35 -1.41
CA ALA A 469 2.10 -2.17 -0.83
C ALA A 469 3.52 -2.41 -0.28
N LEU A 470 3.89 -3.66 0.02
CA LEU A 470 5.26 -4.02 0.39
C LEU A 470 6.27 -3.66 -0.71
N ILE A 471 5.95 -3.90 -1.97
CA ILE A 471 6.88 -3.66 -3.07
C ILE A 471 7.16 -2.16 -3.26
N PRO A 472 6.13 -1.28 -3.35
CA PRO A 472 6.34 0.16 -3.35
C PRO A 472 7.10 0.65 -2.12
N SER A 473 6.88 0.07 -0.94
CA SER A 473 7.66 0.45 0.25
C SER A 473 9.17 0.19 0.07
N ILE A 474 9.55 -0.94 -0.52
CA ILE A 474 10.96 -1.28 -0.80
C ILE A 474 11.55 -0.34 -1.85
N VAL A 475 10.82 -0.06 -2.93
CA VAL A 475 11.27 0.87 -3.98
C VAL A 475 11.44 2.29 -3.41
N VAL A 476 10.53 2.74 -2.56
CA VAL A 476 10.63 4.06 -1.93
C VAL A 476 11.81 4.14 -0.96
N GLU A 477 12.17 3.06 -0.26
CA GLU A 477 13.40 3.04 0.55
C GLU A 477 14.64 3.35 -0.30
N TYR A 478 14.71 2.81 -1.53
CA TYR A 478 15.77 3.17 -2.49
C TYR A 478 15.68 4.63 -2.95
N VAL A 479 14.47 5.10 -3.27
CA VAL A 479 14.24 6.49 -3.74
C VAL A 479 14.70 7.50 -2.70
N LEU A 480 14.36 7.27 -1.43
CA LEU A 480 14.64 8.13 -0.28
C LEU A 480 15.97 7.80 0.43
N ASP A 481 16.76 6.87 -0.10
CA ASP A 481 18.06 6.52 0.46
C ASP A 481 19.00 7.73 0.51
N LYS A 482 18.92 8.60 -0.51
CA LYS A 482 19.73 9.81 -0.64
C LYS A 482 18.87 11.07 -0.54
N PRO A 483 19.25 12.07 0.28
CA PRO A 483 18.61 13.38 0.26
C PRO A 483 18.85 14.07 -1.09
N VAL A 484 18.15 15.18 -1.34
CA VAL A 484 18.37 16.01 -2.54
C VAL A 484 19.84 16.44 -2.60
N ASP A 485 20.55 15.99 -3.63
CA ASP A 485 21.94 16.39 -3.87
C ASP A 485 21.97 17.63 -4.77
N GLY A 486 22.21 18.80 -4.18
CA GLY A 486 22.28 20.08 -4.89
C GLY A 486 23.29 20.11 -6.03
N SER A 487 24.37 19.31 -5.97
CA SER A 487 25.38 19.25 -7.04
C SER A 487 24.83 18.68 -8.35
N GLN A 488 23.77 17.86 -8.28
CA GLN A 488 23.12 17.26 -9.43
C GLN A 488 22.23 18.22 -10.22
N PHE A 489 22.04 19.44 -9.71
CA PHE A 489 21.26 20.52 -10.32
C PHE A 489 22.15 21.64 -10.88
N MET A 490 23.45 21.62 -10.62
CA MET A 490 24.41 22.59 -11.15
C MET A 490 24.86 22.16 -12.56
N SER A 491 24.50 22.95 -13.58
CA SER A 491 24.90 22.68 -14.97
C SER A 491 26.37 23.02 -15.19
N SER A 492 27.21 22.07 -15.62
CA SER A 492 28.60 22.31 -16.03
C SER A 492 28.77 22.56 -17.54
N ALA A 493 27.68 22.49 -18.33
CA ALA A 493 27.69 22.80 -19.75
C ALA A 493 26.54 23.76 -20.14
N PRO A 494 26.76 24.68 -21.10
CA PRO A 494 25.68 25.44 -21.72
C PRO A 494 24.88 24.50 -22.62
N VAL A 495 23.74 24.03 -22.12
CA VAL A 495 22.72 23.35 -22.93
C VAL A 495 21.88 24.45 -23.59
N PRO A 496 21.50 24.35 -24.88
CA PRO A 496 20.55 25.28 -25.48
C PRO A 496 19.32 25.40 -24.56
N VAL A 497 19.07 26.62 -24.11
CA VAL A 497 17.94 26.94 -23.23
C VAL A 497 16.68 26.54 -23.99
N ALA A 498 15.96 25.54 -23.48
CA ALA A 498 14.59 25.27 -23.92
C ALA A 498 13.83 26.60 -23.84
N THR A 499 13.33 27.07 -24.97
CA THR A 499 12.67 28.37 -25.11
C THR A 499 11.30 28.41 -24.42
N GLY A 500 10.93 27.36 -23.69
CA GLY A 500 9.69 27.25 -22.94
C GLY A 500 8.49 26.92 -23.83
N LYS A 501 8.72 26.37 -25.02
CA LYS A 501 7.68 25.94 -25.96
C LYS A 501 7.41 24.44 -25.81
N SER A 502 6.13 24.06 -25.89
CA SER A 502 5.72 22.64 -25.96
C SER A 502 6.44 21.94 -27.12
N GLY A 503 6.93 20.72 -26.90
CA GLY A 503 7.74 19.96 -27.86
C GLY A 503 9.24 19.92 -27.56
N GLU A 504 9.72 20.64 -26.54
CA GLU A 504 11.11 20.60 -26.06
C GLU A 504 11.25 19.67 -24.83
N GLY A 505 10.94 18.37 -25.01
CA GLY A 505 11.01 17.37 -23.92
C GLY A 505 9.85 17.42 -22.91
N TRP A 506 8.82 18.21 -23.21
CA TRP A 506 7.54 18.19 -22.52
C TRP A 506 6.39 18.60 -23.44
N GLU A 507 5.18 18.10 -23.16
CA GLU A 507 3.97 18.33 -23.95
C GLU A 507 2.76 18.61 -23.06
N LYS A 508 1.86 19.49 -23.52
CA LYS A 508 0.56 19.74 -22.87
C LYS A 508 -0.40 18.60 -23.16
N LEU A 509 -1.16 18.19 -22.14
CA LEU A 509 -2.22 17.20 -22.26
C LEU A 509 -3.57 17.88 -21.97
N ASP A 510 -4.11 18.58 -22.96
CA ASP A 510 -5.33 19.36 -22.81
C ASP A 510 -6.60 18.49 -23.03
N TRP A 511 -7.65 18.80 -22.27
CA TRP A 511 -8.93 18.11 -22.34
C TRP A 511 -9.94 18.90 -23.18
N ALA A 512 -10.65 18.21 -24.06
CA ALA A 512 -11.85 18.72 -24.73
C ALA A 512 -13.07 18.16 -24.01
N VAL A 513 -13.89 19.04 -23.42
CA VAL A 513 -15.06 18.65 -22.64
C VAL A 513 -16.30 19.39 -23.10
N ASP A 514 -17.46 18.77 -22.91
CA ASP A 514 -18.77 19.38 -23.11
C ASP A 514 -19.41 19.75 -21.76
N GLU A 515 -20.61 20.33 -21.81
CA GLU A 515 -21.35 20.70 -20.60
C GLU A 515 -21.67 19.48 -19.72
N THR A 516 -21.93 18.31 -20.33
CA THR A 516 -22.17 17.05 -19.62
C THR A 516 -21.03 16.70 -18.68
N ILE A 517 -19.79 16.70 -19.18
CA ILE A 517 -18.62 16.39 -18.36
C ILE A 517 -18.37 17.46 -17.31
N LEU A 518 -18.58 18.74 -17.64
CA LEU A 518 -18.40 19.83 -16.67
C LEU A 518 -19.38 19.71 -15.49
N GLN A 519 -20.64 19.39 -15.76
CA GLN A 519 -21.63 19.14 -14.72
C GLN A 519 -21.29 17.89 -13.89
N GLU A 520 -20.85 16.83 -14.57
CA GLU A 520 -20.49 15.58 -13.91
C GLU A 520 -19.27 15.73 -13.00
N ILE A 521 -18.25 16.51 -13.40
CA ILE A 521 -17.09 16.84 -12.55
C ILE A 521 -17.56 17.45 -11.23
N GLU A 522 -18.49 18.40 -11.25
CA GLU A 522 -18.99 19.05 -10.03
C GLU A 522 -19.79 18.08 -9.14
N GLN A 523 -20.61 17.22 -9.75
CA GLN A 523 -21.37 16.21 -9.00
C GLN A 523 -20.46 15.15 -8.37
N VAL A 524 -19.48 14.63 -9.13
CA VAL A 524 -18.49 13.66 -8.64
C VAL A 524 -17.66 14.29 -7.51
N LYS A 525 -17.24 15.54 -7.66
CA LYS A 525 -16.49 16.26 -6.63
C LYS A 525 -17.22 16.25 -5.28
N GLN A 526 -18.53 16.48 -5.29
CA GLN A 526 -19.36 16.43 -4.08
C GLN A 526 -19.50 15.00 -3.52
N ARG A 527 -19.62 13.98 -4.37
CA ARG A 527 -19.63 12.57 -3.94
C ARG A 527 -18.31 12.16 -3.32
N ASN A 528 -17.19 12.50 -3.97
CA ASN A 528 -15.84 12.25 -3.47
C ASN A 528 -15.61 12.97 -2.14
N GLN A 529 -16.00 14.24 -2.02
CA GLN A 529 -15.82 14.99 -0.77
C GLN A 529 -16.54 14.32 0.41
N LYS A 530 -17.72 13.74 0.21
CA LYS A 530 -18.41 12.98 1.26
C LYS A 530 -17.58 11.77 1.74
N LEU A 531 -16.94 11.03 0.84
CA LEU A 531 -16.08 9.90 1.20
C LEU A 531 -14.82 10.35 1.93
N ILE A 532 -14.26 11.48 1.50
CA ILE A 532 -13.07 12.09 2.11
C ILE A 532 -13.39 12.58 3.52
N ASP A 533 -14.52 13.28 3.69
CA ASP A 533 -14.97 13.83 4.97
C ASP A 533 -15.38 12.74 5.97
N ASP A 534 -15.80 11.58 5.47
CA ASP A 534 -16.15 10.41 6.30
C ASP A 534 -14.93 9.57 6.71
N SER A 535 -13.77 9.74 6.08
CA SER A 535 -12.56 8.97 6.38
C SER A 535 -11.82 9.52 7.60
N ASP A 536 -11.80 8.76 8.70
CA ASP A 536 -11.03 9.05 9.93
C ASP A 536 -9.66 8.38 9.88
N ALA A 537 -8.75 8.91 9.06
CA ALA A 537 -7.40 8.39 8.87
C ALA A 537 -6.35 9.14 9.71
N SER A 538 -5.56 8.43 10.50
CA SER A 538 -4.53 9.04 11.36
C SER A 538 -3.42 8.07 11.76
N GLN A 539 -2.30 8.60 12.28
CA GLN A 539 -1.15 7.78 12.71
C GLN A 539 -0.98 7.72 14.23
N LEU A 540 -0.55 6.56 14.73
CA LEU A 540 0.00 6.40 16.08
C LEU A 540 1.47 6.01 15.97
N TRP A 541 2.35 6.84 16.53
CA TRP A 541 3.78 6.52 16.68
C TRP A 541 4.03 6.05 18.11
N TRP A 542 4.17 4.75 18.30
CA TRP A 542 4.44 4.13 19.60
C TRP A 542 5.95 4.03 19.87
N GLY A 543 6.41 4.73 20.91
CA GLY A 543 7.84 4.91 21.21
C GLY A 543 8.32 4.37 22.56
N GLU A 544 7.46 3.82 23.43
CA GLU A 544 7.91 3.33 24.75
C GLU A 544 8.67 2.00 24.69
N TYR A 545 8.41 1.19 23.66
CA TYR A 545 9.19 0.01 23.27
C TYR A 545 8.83 -0.40 21.85
N ALA A 546 9.61 -1.28 21.23
CA ALA A 546 9.30 -1.79 19.89
C ALA A 546 9.89 -3.17 19.63
N SER A 547 10.15 -3.52 18.35
CA SER A 547 10.44 -4.88 17.94
C SER A 547 11.72 -5.48 18.56
N GLU A 548 12.72 -4.66 18.95
CA GLU A 548 13.87 -5.18 19.69
C GLU A 548 13.49 -5.65 21.08
N TRP A 549 12.74 -4.84 21.83
CA TRP A 549 12.26 -5.20 23.16
C TRP A 549 11.33 -6.42 23.09
N ILE A 550 10.43 -6.47 22.10
CA ILE A 550 9.52 -7.62 21.92
C ILE A 550 10.30 -8.92 21.72
N LYS A 551 11.36 -8.90 20.92
CA LYS A 551 12.23 -10.07 20.71
C LYS A 551 13.06 -10.41 21.95
N LYS A 552 13.70 -9.40 22.55
CA LYS A 552 14.70 -9.59 23.62
C LYS A 552 14.07 -9.88 24.98
N ILE A 553 13.00 -9.18 25.33
CA ILE A 553 12.37 -9.22 26.66
C ILE A 553 11.09 -10.05 26.62
N ALA A 554 10.11 -9.71 25.77
CA ALA A 554 8.86 -10.47 25.68
C ALA A 554 9.02 -11.87 25.06
N LYS A 555 10.15 -12.14 24.39
CA LYS A 555 10.45 -13.39 23.69
C LYS A 555 9.39 -13.81 22.67
N GLN A 556 8.73 -12.83 22.04
CA GLN A 556 7.74 -13.07 20.99
C GLN A 556 8.22 -12.60 19.61
N ALA A 557 7.58 -13.11 18.55
CA ALA A 557 7.70 -12.51 17.23
C ALA A 557 6.96 -11.15 17.21
N PRO A 558 7.57 -10.05 16.74
CA PRO A 558 6.96 -8.72 16.78
C PRO A 558 5.60 -8.64 16.09
N ASP A 559 5.49 -9.27 14.92
CA ASP A 559 4.27 -9.28 14.12
C ASP A 559 3.11 -9.95 14.88
N ALA A 560 3.32 -11.18 15.35
CA ALA A 560 2.35 -11.90 16.18
C ALA A 560 1.98 -11.13 17.45
N TYR A 561 2.95 -10.52 18.14
CA TYR A 561 2.70 -9.72 19.34
C TYR A 561 1.80 -8.51 19.04
N ILE A 562 2.07 -7.78 17.95
CA ILE A 562 1.26 -6.65 17.51
C ILE A 562 -0.15 -7.11 17.15
N GLN A 563 -0.29 -8.23 16.44
CA GLN A 563 -1.60 -8.79 16.09
C GLN A 563 -2.42 -9.15 17.34
N GLN A 564 -1.81 -9.75 18.36
CA GLN A 564 -2.49 -10.01 19.63
C GLN A 564 -2.85 -8.73 20.40
N ALA A 565 -2.02 -7.69 20.30
CA ALA A 565 -2.34 -6.37 20.84
C ALA A 565 -3.59 -5.76 20.16
N LEU A 566 -3.70 -5.89 18.83
CA LEU A 566 -4.89 -5.44 18.09
C LEU A 566 -6.14 -6.23 18.45
N GLN A 567 -6.04 -7.55 18.67
CA GLN A 567 -7.17 -8.37 19.14
C GLN A 567 -7.69 -7.91 20.50
N LEU A 568 -6.79 -7.64 21.45
CA LEU A 568 -7.18 -7.15 22.78
C LEU A 568 -7.72 -5.71 22.72
N ALA A 569 -7.09 -4.83 21.94
CA ALA A 569 -7.54 -3.45 21.79
C ALA A 569 -8.96 -3.38 21.19
N TRP A 570 -9.26 -4.23 20.21
CA TRP A 570 -10.62 -4.38 19.67
C TRP A 570 -11.59 -4.90 20.71
N PHE A 571 -11.23 -5.94 21.46
CA PHE A 571 -12.13 -6.48 22.49
C PHE A 571 -12.46 -5.45 23.58
N LEU A 572 -11.49 -4.62 23.99
CA LEU A 572 -11.72 -3.54 24.94
C LEU A 572 -12.59 -2.41 24.37
N ASP A 573 -12.46 -2.13 23.08
CA ASP A 573 -13.22 -1.07 22.40
C ASP A 573 -14.66 -1.50 22.09
N GLN A 574 -14.85 -2.75 21.64
CA GLN A 574 -16.09 -3.23 21.05
C GLN A 574 -16.86 -4.20 21.96
N GLY A 575 -16.19 -4.82 22.93
CA GLY A 575 -16.77 -5.79 23.85
C GLY A 575 -16.94 -7.22 23.32
N TYR A 576 -16.58 -7.48 22.05
CA TYR A 576 -16.68 -8.80 21.41
C TYR A 576 -15.50 -9.01 20.42
N PRO A 577 -15.05 -10.25 20.15
CA PRO A 577 -14.05 -10.55 19.13
C PRO A 577 -14.62 -10.44 17.71
N THR A 578 -13.78 -10.10 16.72
CA THR A 578 -14.20 -10.04 15.31
C THR A 578 -13.28 -10.82 14.39
N ALA A 579 -13.83 -11.31 13.27
CA ALA A 579 -13.01 -11.86 12.19
C ALA A 579 -11.96 -10.82 11.76
N THR A 580 -10.70 -11.25 11.75
CA THR A 580 -9.55 -10.37 11.52
C THR A 580 -8.75 -10.90 10.35
N TYR A 581 -8.54 -10.03 9.35
CA TYR A 581 -7.69 -10.28 8.21
C TYR A 581 -6.30 -9.72 8.50
N GLU A 582 -5.28 -10.52 8.24
CA GLU A 582 -3.92 -10.06 8.03
C GLU A 582 -3.38 -10.60 6.71
N THR A 583 -2.65 -9.76 5.97
CA THR A 583 -1.98 -10.15 4.72
C THR A 583 -0.86 -11.16 4.97
N ALA A 584 -0.99 -12.37 4.41
CA ALA A 584 0.12 -13.31 4.25
C ALA A 584 0.72 -13.15 2.84
N SER A 585 1.98 -12.73 2.72
CA SER A 585 2.66 -12.68 1.43
C SER A 585 2.97 -14.08 0.92
N THR A 586 2.50 -14.42 -0.28
CA THR A 586 2.81 -15.71 -0.94
C THR A 586 3.95 -15.56 -1.95
N ARG A 587 4.75 -14.49 -1.89
CA ARG A 587 5.89 -14.25 -2.79
C ARG A 587 6.96 -15.33 -2.77
N THR A 588 6.95 -16.26 -1.82
CA THR A 588 7.80 -17.47 -1.88
C THR A 588 7.39 -18.42 -3.02
N MET A 589 6.25 -18.15 -3.66
CA MET A 589 5.69 -18.85 -4.81
C MET A 589 5.79 -17.97 -6.07
N LEU A 590 5.87 -18.61 -7.23
CA LEU A 590 5.89 -17.96 -8.53
C LEU A 590 4.61 -17.13 -8.74
N HIS A 591 4.80 -15.83 -8.94
CA HIS A 591 3.73 -14.83 -9.09
C HIS A 591 2.73 -14.82 -7.91
N GLY A 592 3.21 -15.19 -6.72
CA GLY A 592 2.44 -15.07 -5.49
C GLY A 592 2.08 -13.62 -5.16
N ARG A 593 0.83 -13.43 -4.74
CA ARG A 593 0.27 -12.19 -4.20
C ARG A 593 0.09 -12.37 -2.70
N THR A 594 -1.14 -12.66 -2.28
CA THR A 594 -1.52 -12.72 -0.87
C THR A 594 -2.45 -13.90 -0.57
N ASP A 595 -2.31 -14.43 0.63
CA ASP A 595 -3.29 -15.25 1.32
C ASP A 595 -3.65 -14.57 2.66
N VAL A 596 -4.43 -15.21 3.51
CA VAL A 596 -4.93 -14.64 4.78
C VAL A 596 -4.30 -15.32 5.98
N ILE A 597 -3.91 -14.51 6.96
CA ILE A 597 -3.69 -14.94 8.34
C ILE A 597 -4.92 -14.50 9.12
N ARG A 598 -5.67 -15.45 9.68
CA ARG A 598 -6.82 -15.15 10.54
C ARG A 598 -6.34 -14.96 11.98
N SER A 599 -6.07 -13.72 12.38
CA SER A 599 -5.47 -13.41 13.68
C SER A 599 -6.36 -13.80 14.88
N LEU A 600 -7.69 -13.82 14.67
CA LEU A 600 -8.63 -14.33 15.66
C LEU A 600 -8.63 -15.86 15.67
N THR A 601 -7.92 -16.45 16.61
CA THR A 601 -7.94 -17.90 16.90
C THR A 601 -8.52 -18.17 18.29
N SER A 602 -8.81 -19.44 18.62
CA SER A 602 -9.19 -19.82 19.98
C SER A 602 -8.11 -19.47 21.01
N GLU A 603 -6.83 -19.61 20.65
CA GLU A 603 -5.70 -19.21 21.50
C GLU A 603 -5.67 -17.69 21.72
N SER A 604 -5.91 -16.90 20.66
CA SER A 604 -6.06 -15.45 20.76
C SER A 604 -7.21 -15.05 21.68
N ARG A 605 -8.39 -15.67 21.50
CA ARG A 605 -9.56 -15.42 22.35
C ARG A 605 -9.27 -15.76 23.81
N ALA A 606 -8.60 -16.88 24.08
CA ALA A 606 -8.22 -17.26 25.44
C ALA A 606 -7.28 -16.23 26.08
N PHE A 607 -6.26 -15.78 25.35
CA PHE A 607 -5.38 -14.69 25.78
C PHE A 607 -6.16 -13.41 26.11
N VAL A 608 -7.03 -12.95 25.20
CA VAL A 608 -7.84 -11.75 25.41
C VAL A 608 -8.72 -11.87 26.64
N LYS A 609 -9.41 -13.01 26.82
CA LYS A 609 -10.27 -13.26 28.00
C LYS A 609 -9.46 -13.27 29.30
N ALA A 610 -8.25 -13.82 29.30
CA ALA A 610 -7.37 -13.80 30.49
C ALA A 610 -6.82 -12.41 30.83
N MET A 611 -6.59 -11.57 29.82
CA MET A 611 -6.15 -10.18 30.04
C MET A 611 -7.22 -9.33 30.71
N VAL A 612 -8.49 -9.55 30.39
CA VAL A 612 -9.62 -8.83 31.01
C VAL A 612 -10.17 -9.48 32.28
N ASN A 613 -9.70 -10.68 32.63
CA ASN A 613 -10.09 -11.38 33.84
C ASN A 613 -9.20 -10.96 35.02
N PRO A 614 -9.75 -10.33 36.09
CA PRO A 614 -8.96 -9.89 37.24
C PRO A 614 -8.32 -11.06 38.01
N GLU A 615 -8.88 -12.27 37.92
CA GLU A 615 -8.39 -13.46 38.62
C GLU A 615 -7.22 -14.16 37.91
N SER A 616 -6.86 -13.73 36.70
CA SER A 616 -5.76 -14.35 35.94
C SER A 616 -4.40 -13.80 36.37
N THR A 617 -3.46 -14.69 36.69
CA THR A 617 -2.09 -14.31 37.08
C THR A 617 -1.27 -13.83 35.87
N ALA A 618 -0.13 -13.17 36.14
CA ALA A 618 0.78 -12.73 35.08
C ALA A 618 1.35 -13.93 34.30
N GLU A 619 1.66 -15.04 34.99
CA GLU A 619 2.16 -16.27 34.39
C GLU A 619 1.14 -16.87 33.43
N GLU A 620 -0.14 -16.92 33.83
CA GLU A 620 -1.20 -17.44 32.97
C GLU A 620 -1.43 -16.55 31.75
N ARG A 621 -1.49 -15.23 31.94
CA ARG A 621 -1.61 -14.26 30.83
C ARG A 621 -0.45 -14.37 29.86
N TYR A 622 0.79 -14.50 30.34
CA TYR A 622 1.98 -14.66 29.49
C TYR A 622 2.00 -16.01 28.75
N ARG A 623 1.59 -17.09 29.42
CA ARG A 623 1.48 -18.41 28.80
C ARG A 623 0.47 -18.39 27.65
N LEU A 624 -0.69 -17.77 27.87
CA LEU A 624 -1.72 -17.61 26.84
C LEU A 624 -1.29 -16.67 25.71
N LEU A 625 -0.61 -15.56 26.02
CA LEU A 625 0.01 -14.69 25.00
C LEU A 625 0.99 -15.48 24.13
N SER A 626 1.86 -16.27 24.74
CA SER A 626 2.83 -17.10 24.02
C SER A 626 2.14 -18.13 23.13
N SER A 627 1.06 -18.76 23.62
CA SER A 627 0.25 -19.71 22.85
C SER A 627 -0.43 -19.03 21.66
N ALA A 628 -1.00 -17.84 21.84
CA ALA A 628 -1.62 -17.06 20.77
C ALA A 628 -0.59 -16.64 19.71
N CYS A 629 0.58 -16.16 20.14
CA CYS A 629 1.68 -15.80 19.22
C CYS A 629 2.21 -17.02 18.43
N GLN A 630 2.30 -18.20 19.06
CA GLN A 630 2.69 -19.42 18.38
C GLN A 630 1.66 -19.87 17.33
N ALA A 631 0.37 -19.81 17.67
CA ALA A 631 -0.72 -20.10 16.74
C ALA A 631 -0.70 -19.15 15.54
N HIS A 632 -0.50 -17.85 15.80
CA HIS A 632 -0.35 -16.83 14.76
C HIS A 632 0.82 -17.15 13.82
N ASN A 633 2.02 -17.39 14.36
CA ASN A 633 3.20 -17.73 13.55
C ASN A 633 3.02 -19.01 12.71
N ALA A 634 2.30 -20.00 13.25
CA ALA A 634 1.96 -21.23 12.51
C ALA A 634 1.06 -20.93 11.31
N LEU A 635 0.06 -20.04 11.48
CA LEU A 635 -0.77 -19.55 10.38
C LEU A 635 0.04 -18.73 9.38
N THR A 636 0.92 -17.83 9.83
CA THR A 636 1.82 -17.07 8.95
C THR A 636 2.63 -18.00 8.06
N LYS A 637 3.28 -19.03 8.63
CA LYS A 637 4.07 -20.00 7.87
C LYS A 637 3.21 -20.78 6.88
N ARG A 638 2.03 -21.23 7.31
CA ARG A 638 1.11 -21.99 6.48
C ARG A 638 0.60 -21.18 5.29
N SER A 639 0.05 -20.00 5.54
CA SER A 639 -0.53 -19.13 4.50
C SER A 639 0.54 -18.58 3.55
N SER A 640 1.70 -18.15 4.07
CA SER A 640 2.78 -17.60 3.24
C SER A 640 3.48 -18.66 2.36
N SER A 641 3.30 -19.94 2.69
CA SER A 641 3.75 -21.08 1.88
C SER A 641 2.65 -21.63 0.96
N GLY A 642 1.56 -20.87 0.75
CA GLY A 642 0.50 -21.22 -0.20
C GLY A 642 -0.47 -22.30 0.30
N HIS A 643 -0.45 -22.65 1.60
CA HIS A 643 -1.33 -23.65 2.20
C HIS A 643 -2.44 -23.03 3.06
N GLY A 644 -2.68 -21.71 2.92
CA GLY A 644 -3.80 -21.05 3.58
C GLY A 644 -5.14 -21.52 3.01
N TYR A 645 -6.18 -21.44 3.81
CA TYR A 645 -7.49 -21.99 3.47
C TYR A 645 -8.48 -20.95 2.94
N ASP A 646 -8.21 -19.65 3.12
CA ASP A 646 -9.09 -18.58 2.65
C ASP A 646 -9.13 -18.48 1.12
N ARG A 647 -7.96 -18.36 0.48
CA ARG A 647 -7.90 -18.34 -1.00
C ARG A 647 -8.37 -19.66 -1.58
N HIS A 648 -8.09 -20.77 -0.92
CA HIS A 648 -8.54 -22.08 -1.36
C HIS A 648 -10.08 -22.20 -1.34
N LEU A 649 -10.73 -21.89 -0.22
CA LEU A 649 -12.19 -21.92 -0.12
C LEU A 649 -12.85 -20.93 -1.08
N MET A 650 -12.26 -19.75 -1.29
CA MET A 650 -12.68 -18.82 -2.34
C MET A 650 -12.58 -19.48 -3.72
N GLY A 651 -11.44 -20.09 -4.04
CA GLY A 651 -11.19 -20.82 -5.29
C GLY A 651 -12.23 -21.92 -5.52
N LEU A 652 -12.54 -22.73 -4.51
CA LEU A 652 -13.59 -23.76 -4.59
C LEU A 652 -14.97 -23.13 -4.84
N LYS A 653 -15.33 -22.08 -4.10
CA LYS A 653 -16.63 -21.41 -4.23
C LYS A 653 -16.86 -20.85 -5.64
N VAL A 654 -15.83 -20.26 -6.26
CA VAL A 654 -15.98 -19.70 -7.63
C VAL A 654 -16.00 -20.76 -8.73
N GLN A 655 -15.69 -22.02 -8.41
CA GLN A 655 -15.84 -23.16 -9.34
C GLN A 655 -17.26 -23.75 -9.37
N LEU A 656 -18.18 -23.25 -8.56
CA LEU A 656 -19.59 -23.63 -8.59
C LEU A 656 -20.19 -23.28 -9.96
N ARG A 657 -20.93 -24.23 -10.54
CA ARG A 657 -21.70 -24.05 -11.77
C ARG A 657 -23.16 -23.71 -11.44
N ALA A 658 -23.90 -23.27 -12.44
CA ALA A 658 -25.32 -22.96 -12.27
C ALA A 658 -26.09 -24.17 -11.73
N GLY A 659 -26.84 -23.96 -10.64
CA GLY A 659 -27.60 -25.00 -9.95
C GLY A 659 -26.84 -25.76 -8.86
N GLU A 660 -25.51 -25.60 -8.76
CA GLU A 660 -24.73 -26.19 -7.67
C GLU A 660 -24.74 -25.26 -6.46
N THR A 661 -25.08 -25.83 -5.30
CA THR A 661 -24.96 -25.15 -4.01
C THR A 661 -24.62 -26.15 -2.91
N HIS A 662 -24.13 -25.66 -1.77
CA HIS A 662 -23.82 -26.48 -0.63
C HIS A 662 -23.95 -25.68 0.69
N PRO A 663 -24.52 -26.27 1.76
CA PRO A 663 -24.74 -25.59 3.04
C PRO A 663 -23.49 -24.91 3.62
N LEU A 664 -22.30 -25.45 3.40
CA LEU A 664 -21.03 -24.83 3.82
C LEU A 664 -20.88 -23.39 3.31
N PHE A 665 -21.24 -23.11 2.05
CA PHE A 665 -21.08 -21.77 1.46
C PHE A 665 -22.29 -20.86 1.68
N GLU A 666 -23.44 -21.43 2.04
CA GLU A 666 -24.68 -20.73 2.39
C GLU A 666 -24.79 -20.43 3.89
N ASP A 667 -23.97 -21.08 4.72
CA ASP A 667 -23.97 -20.90 6.16
C ASP A 667 -23.64 -19.45 6.54
N GLU A 668 -24.46 -18.88 7.42
CA GLU A 668 -24.28 -17.51 7.93
C GLU A 668 -22.91 -17.32 8.62
N VAL A 669 -22.36 -18.37 9.23
CA VAL A 669 -21.05 -18.30 9.89
C VAL A 669 -19.91 -18.27 8.87
N TYR A 670 -20.08 -18.89 7.69
CA TYR A 670 -19.11 -18.75 6.59
C TYR A 670 -18.97 -17.29 6.19
N ALA A 671 -20.10 -16.62 5.91
CA ALA A 671 -20.14 -15.20 5.56
C ALA A 671 -19.58 -14.32 6.70
N LYS A 672 -20.03 -14.54 7.94
CA LYS A 672 -19.56 -13.79 9.11
C LYS A 672 -18.07 -13.95 9.36
N SER A 673 -17.50 -15.11 9.05
CA SER A 673 -16.06 -15.37 9.19
C SER A 673 -15.19 -14.60 8.20
N GLN A 674 -15.81 -13.89 7.23
CA GLN A 674 -15.17 -13.05 6.23
C GLN A 674 -15.56 -11.57 6.38
N GLU A 675 -16.28 -11.21 7.45
CA GLU A 675 -16.50 -9.82 7.85
C GLU A 675 -15.25 -9.28 8.53
N TRP A 676 -14.24 -8.96 7.72
CA TRP A 676 -12.93 -8.44 8.13
C TRP A 676 -13.01 -7.03 8.74
N LYS A 677 -13.71 -6.87 9.86
CA LYS A 677 -13.85 -5.58 10.56
C LYS A 677 -12.51 -5.10 11.10
N LEU A 678 -11.56 -5.99 11.35
CA LEU A 678 -10.15 -5.64 11.42
C LEU A 678 -9.47 -6.13 10.15
N SER A 679 -9.08 -5.20 9.28
CA SER A 679 -8.29 -5.48 8.08
C SER A 679 -6.89 -4.92 8.29
N THR A 680 -5.91 -5.81 8.42
CA THR A 680 -4.56 -5.46 8.89
C THR A 680 -3.46 -5.87 7.91
N SER A 681 -2.32 -5.17 7.94
CA SER A 681 -1.13 -5.56 7.19
C SER A 681 0.15 -4.99 7.82
N GLY A 682 1.16 -5.84 8.03
CA GLY A 682 2.52 -5.41 8.36
C GLY A 682 3.33 -4.99 7.11
N LEU A 683 4.23 -4.02 7.26
CA LEU A 683 5.23 -3.61 6.26
C LEU A 683 6.66 -3.66 6.85
N SER A 684 7.62 -3.04 6.16
CA SER A 684 9.02 -2.91 6.61
C SER A 684 9.14 -2.12 7.94
N ALA A 685 10.37 -1.96 8.43
CA ALA A 685 10.68 -1.20 9.65
C ALA A 685 10.29 0.29 9.57
N GLY A 686 9.99 0.82 8.37
CA GLY A 686 9.36 2.12 8.23
C GLY A 686 10.28 3.33 8.43
N GLY A 687 11.61 3.15 8.37
CA GLY A 687 12.58 4.23 8.66
C GLY A 687 12.52 5.43 7.71
N LYS A 688 12.01 5.22 6.49
CA LYS A 688 11.87 6.25 5.44
C LYS A 688 10.46 6.82 5.33
N PHE A 689 9.55 6.46 6.23
CA PHE A 689 8.14 6.83 6.15
C PHE A 689 7.66 7.55 7.41
N THR A 690 6.85 8.58 7.27
CA THR A 690 6.16 9.22 8.40
C THR A 690 4.81 8.55 8.69
N ALA A 691 4.18 8.01 7.65
CA ALA A 691 2.85 7.41 7.76
C ALA A 691 2.63 6.34 6.68
N THR A 692 1.62 5.52 6.93
CA THR A 692 1.14 4.47 6.03
C THR A 692 -0.36 4.26 6.23
N GLY A 693 -1.07 3.64 5.30
CA GLY A 693 -2.46 3.26 5.52
C GLY A 693 -3.23 2.85 4.28
N PHE A 694 -4.46 2.40 4.54
CA PHE A 694 -5.51 2.07 3.58
C PHE A 694 -6.86 2.15 4.33
N GLY A 695 -7.97 2.35 3.60
CA GLY A 695 -9.29 2.47 4.22
C GLY A 695 -9.85 1.17 4.80
N ALA A 696 -10.73 1.30 5.79
CA ALA A 696 -11.49 0.21 6.38
C ALA A 696 -12.36 -0.48 5.34
N ALA A 697 -12.31 -1.82 5.33
CA ALA A 697 -13.11 -2.62 4.41
C ALA A 697 -14.61 -2.58 4.74
N TRP A 698 -14.95 -2.35 6.01
CA TRP A 698 -16.31 -2.29 6.54
C TRP A 698 -16.56 -0.94 7.22
N PRO A 699 -17.76 -0.34 7.10
CA PRO A 699 -18.07 0.93 7.76
C PRO A 699 -17.88 0.89 9.29
N ASP A 700 -18.16 -0.25 9.92
CA ASP A 700 -17.98 -0.48 11.36
C ASP A 700 -16.69 -1.23 11.70
N GLY A 701 -15.65 -1.05 10.88
CA GLY A 701 -14.34 -1.65 11.05
C GLY A 701 -13.18 -0.65 10.98
N TYR A 702 -11.96 -1.19 10.97
CA TYR A 702 -10.71 -0.47 10.85
C TYR A 702 -9.84 -1.04 9.71
N GLY A 703 -9.21 -0.15 8.96
CA GLY A 703 -8.06 -0.45 8.11
C GLY A 703 -6.77 -0.11 8.88
N ILE A 704 -5.89 -1.10 9.10
CA ILE A 704 -4.69 -0.91 9.93
C ILE A 704 -3.46 -1.40 9.19
N ASN A 705 -2.57 -0.47 8.87
CA ASN A 705 -1.22 -0.80 8.44
C ASN A 705 -0.23 -0.54 9.58
N TYR A 706 0.81 -1.35 9.73
CA TYR A 706 1.85 -1.06 10.72
C TYR A 706 3.27 -1.34 10.23
N MET A 707 4.20 -0.55 10.74
CA MET A 707 5.63 -0.64 10.51
C MET A 707 6.34 -0.90 11.84
N ALA A 708 6.85 -2.12 12.02
CA ALA A 708 7.46 -2.57 13.26
C ALA A 708 8.99 -2.33 13.25
N GLY A 709 9.39 -1.07 13.48
CA GLY A 709 10.80 -0.69 13.61
C GLY A 709 11.45 -1.26 14.89
N PRO A 710 12.79 -1.22 14.99
CA PRO A 710 13.52 -1.70 16.17
C PRO A 710 13.14 -0.97 17.46
N HIS A 711 12.80 0.32 17.35
CA HIS A 711 12.60 1.23 18.48
C HIS A 711 11.36 2.14 18.32
N LEU A 712 10.62 2.01 17.23
CA LEU A 712 9.40 2.75 16.98
C LEU A 712 8.43 1.86 16.20
N ILE A 713 7.20 1.75 16.68
CA ILE A 713 6.12 1.09 15.93
C ILE A 713 5.18 2.18 15.42
N LYS A 714 4.90 2.20 14.12
CA LYS A 714 3.94 3.15 13.54
C LYS A 714 2.70 2.37 13.13
N PHE A 715 1.54 2.83 13.57
CA PHE A 715 0.24 2.32 13.15
C PHE A 715 -0.44 3.40 12.31
N GLY A 716 -0.75 3.07 11.06
CA GLY A 716 -1.72 3.80 10.27
C GLY A 716 -3.09 3.18 10.44
N ILE A 717 -4.04 3.98 10.91
CA ILE A 717 -5.37 3.52 11.28
C ILE A 717 -6.38 4.39 10.52
N GLU A 718 -7.34 3.75 9.87
CA GLU A 718 -8.50 4.39 9.27
C GLU A 718 -9.78 3.74 9.75
N SER A 719 -10.78 4.57 10.07
CA SER A 719 -12.17 4.20 10.34
C SER A 719 -13.11 5.24 9.73
N LYS A 720 -14.42 5.19 10.03
CA LYS A 720 -15.42 6.11 9.47
C LYS A 720 -16.00 7.03 10.53
N PHE A 721 -15.98 8.34 10.30
CA PHE A 721 -16.60 9.33 11.20
C PHE A 721 -18.12 9.10 11.35
N SER A 722 -18.78 8.61 10.31
CA SER A 722 -20.20 8.27 10.34
C SER A 722 -20.55 7.06 11.21
N CYS A 723 -19.57 6.26 11.63
CA CYS A 723 -19.81 5.08 12.46
C CYS A 723 -19.55 5.35 13.94
N GLU A 724 -20.62 5.43 14.74
CA GLU A 724 -20.49 5.64 16.20
C GLU A 724 -19.73 4.52 16.92
N LYS A 725 -19.69 3.31 16.33
CA LYS A 725 -18.99 2.17 16.91
C LYS A 725 -17.48 2.29 16.78
N THR A 726 -16.96 2.98 15.77
CA THR A 726 -15.52 3.10 15.54
C THR A 726 -15.03 4.53 15.81
N SER A 727 -13.76 4.65 16.17
CA SER A 727 -13.09 5.95 16.33
C SER A 727 -11.60 5.72 16.30
N THR A 728 -10.91 6.28 15.32
CA THR A 728 -9.46 6.11 15.20
C THR A 728 -8.77 6.70 16.43
N GLN A 729 -9.22 7.84 16.94
CA GLN A 729 -8.69 8.45 18.16
C GLN A 729 -8.81 7.50 19.36
N ARG A 730 -10.02 7.06 19.69
CA ARG A 730 -10.27 6.15 20.82
C ARG A 730 -9.50 4.84 20.69
N PHE A 731 -9.46 4.27 19.49
CA PHE A 731 -8.76 3.02 19.23
C PHE A 731 -7.24 3.11 19.45
N LYS A 732 -6.61 4.25 19.12
CA LYS A 732 -5.19 4.48 19.45
C LYS A 732 -4.91 4.42 20.95
N HIS A 733 -5.79 5.01 21.77
CA HIS A 733 -5.64 4.94 23.22
C HIS A 733 -5.79 3.51 23.74
N ASN A 734 -6.72 2.73 23.16
CA ASN A 734 -6.83 1.30 23.46
C ASN A 734 -5.55 0.53 23.09
N ILE A 735 -4.98 0.77 21.89
CA ILE A 735 -3.70 0.15 21.49
C ILE A 735 -2.59 0.50 22.48
N VAL A 736 -2.43 1.78 22.82
CA VAL A 736 -1.41 2.23 23.78
C VAL A 736 -1.58 1.57 25.14
N GLN A 737 -2.81 1.51 25.66
CA GLN A 737 -3.08 0.88 26.94
C GLN A 737 -2.74 -0.61 26.91
N VAL A 738 -3.18 -1.32 25.86
CA VAL A 738 -2.90 -2.74 25.67
C VAL A 738 -1.41 -3.03 25.56
N LEU A 739 -0.66 -2.23 24.81
CA LEU A 739 0.79 -2.40 24.69
C LEU A 739 1.48 -2.25 26.05
N ARG A 740 1.03 -1.33 26.92
CA ARG A 740 1.53 -1.20 28.29
C ARG A 740 1.15 -2.39 29.17
N ASP A 741 -0.10 -2.85 29.08
CA ASP A 741 -0.58 -3.99 29.86
C ASP A 741 0.15 -5.28 29.48
N MET A 742 0.35 -5.52 28.19
CA MET A 742 1.14 -6.66 27.69
C MET A 742 2.61 -6.57 28.10
N ARG A 743 3.20 -5.36 28.13
CA ARG A 743 4.55 -5.14 28.64
C ARG A 743 4.66 -5.56 30.11
N ALA A 744 3.74 -5.11 30.95
CA ALA A 744 3.73 -5.44 32.38
C ALA A 744 3.64 -6.95 32.63
N VAL A 745 2.82 -7.66 31.85
CA VAL A 745 2.73 -9.14 31.90
C VAL A 745 4.08 -9.79 31.57
N CYS A 746 4.75 -9.35 30.51
CA CYS A 746 6.05 -9.91 30.12
C CYS A 746 7.16 -9.62 31.14
N GLU A 747 7.20 -8.42 31.72
CA GLU A 747 8.22 -8.03 32.70
C GLU A 747 8.04 -8.78 34.03
N ALA A 748 6.79 -9.00 34.46
CA ALA A 748 6.47 -9.76 35.68
C ALA A 748 6.98 -11.21 35.61
N VAL A 749 6.82 -11.88 34.47
CA VAL A 749 7.24 -13.29 34.29
C VAL A 749 8.74 -13.42 33.98
N GLY A 750 9.34 -12.42 33.32
CA GLY A 750 10.74 -12.43 32.93
C GLY A 750 11.75 -12.31 34.08
N GLY A 751 11.30 -12.09 35.32
CA GLY A 751 12.16 -11.87 36.48
C GLY A 751 13.05 -10.61 36.34
N VAL A 752 12.64 -9.68 35.47
CA VAL A 752 13.39 -8.45 35.25
C VAL A 752 13.04 -7.50 36.39
N ASP A 753 13.91 -7.49 37.40
CA ASP A 753 13.93 -6.43 38.40
C ASP A 753 13.85 -5.08 37.66
N ALA A 754 12.86 -4.24 37.98
CA ALA A 754 12.52 -3.03 37.24
C ALA A 754 13.71 -2.04 37.10
N SER A 755 14.79 -2.27 37.86
CA SER A 755 16.08 -1.60 37.78
C SER A 755 16.89 -1.90 36.51
N ARG A 756 16.69 -3.07 35.86
CA ARG A 756 17.41 -3.49 34.64
C ARG A 756 16.68 -3.20 33.33
N ALA A 757 15.41 -2.82 33.37
CA ALA A 757 14.64 -2.41 32.19
C ALA A 757 14.99 -0.99 31.68
N LYS A 758 15.99 -0.34 32.28
CA LYS A 758 16.54 0.98 31.92
C LYS A 758 17.81 0.91 31.05
N LEU A 759 17.96 -0.12 30.21
CA LEU A 759 19.16 -0.30 29.36
C LEU A 759 18.81 -0.50 27.89
#